data_AF-A0A5B0KPQ7-F1
#
_entry.id   AF-A0A5B0KPQ7-F1
#
_cell.length_a   1.000
_cell.length_b   1.000
_cell.length_c   1.000
_cell.angle_alpha   90.00
_cell.angle_beta   90.00
_cell.angle_gamma   90.00
#
_symmetry.space_group_name_H-M   'P 1'
#
loop_
_entity.id
_entity.type
_entity.pdbx_description
1 polymer ?
#
loop_
_entity_poly.entity_id
_entity_poly.type
_entity_poly.pdbx_seq_one_letter_code
_entity_poly.pdbx_strand_id
1 'polypeptide(L)'
;MDVILLVLIGAIVAHRFNRRLTAQEREIARLRQALERVQGPVTVDAAPVEAPVADTAVMVEAPPEPPPIQPPPEPSPPPLSVWSRLEDALAGRWLIWLGGATVALAAAFFIKMSVEQGWLGPSVRVALGLLSAAALMVGGEWLRQRGGGAEPGGRDPVPPALTAAGLFTGFASVYGGYVLYDLFAPPLAFALLGGLAALGMALSLLQGPYIAALGLLGGFATPLLVSSIGGSAWGLFAYLLALSGAGMTVVLWRGWRWLGLGTLVGAAGWVPVWYVGGWNPGDALPVGIYLLLTAGLFLMPAFLAGPVEAMPRTTLFDMLRWKGRPRADRLAVAAAAVLGLLMAMLVTVDGHRGESLVMLALFGLLCVAAGRRIERIAGVAWIGALAVLLAFASWTVPRWPLPPPAVTADGHPIVPSPGAGLPFQSGRFLWAVGGFALLYGMCGFIALWRSTRAALWSSLAAWMPVVLLALAYWRLDPPQADTLWPVSSLALAALLVAGTGPLARHRHQPGVSLGLAAFAAGAAGALSLGAVMMLREAWLTVALAAQVPVLAWLERRMGLRSLRAVILLVVGAVLVRLALNPSVLEYGEDGLGWIVYGYGLPAAGFFLAAHWLRSAPDGRGDDGVVALLEAGGLAFVTLLLSLGIQALTRGTLDEPPDTLREVALHTLVWLALALLLATGRRWRTRPVAVWGRRILAGLAALQAVALHLVVLNPLWSDEAVGAWPVANTLLLAYGLPALLGLLFLWVEPLPARLRPWVALLPLVLLGMNLALEIRHAFQGPVLSGPELPDAEWYGYSAGFLVAAVLMLVAALRYRLGWLRHAAMALILAVVAKVFLSDMAELGGLYRVASFLGLGLSLIGVGYLYRRLQGTAPQGGQTVA
;
A
#
# COMPACT_ATOMS: atom_id res chain seq x y z
N MET A 1 -7.37 4.26 11.34
CA MET A 1 -6.05 4.31 10.66
C MET A 1 -5.59 2.92 10.20
N ASP A 2 -6.06 1.86 10.85
CA ASP A 2 -5.55 0.49 10.71
C ASP A 2 -5.89 -0.16 9.35
N VAL A 3 -7.01 0.23 8.74
CA VAL A 3 -7.41 -0.24 7.39
C VAL A 3 -6.46 0.29 6.31
N ILE A 4 -5.98 1.53 6.43
CA ILE A 4 -5.03 2.12 5.48
C ILE A 4 -3.67 1.45 5.62
N LEU A 5 -3.26 1.12 6.85
CA LEU A 5 -2.04 0.39 7.14
C LEU A 5 -2.10 -1.04 6.57
N LEU A 6 -3.23 -1.74 6.72
CA LEU A 6 -3.47 -3.07 6.14
C LEU A 6 -3.45 -3.07 4.61
N VAL A 7 -4.05 -2.06 3.97
CA VAL A 7 -4.01 -1.90 2.50
C VAL A 7 -2.60 -1.57 2.02
N LEU A 8 -1.84 -0.76 2.76
CA LEU A 8 -0.45 -0.43 2.44
C LEU A 8 0.47 -1.65 2.59
N ILE A 9 0.30 -2.43 3.67
CA ILE A 9 1.02 -3.68 3.90
C ILE A 9 0.65 -4.71 2.82
N GLY A 10 -0.64 -4.85 2.49
CA GLY A 10 -1.12 -5.69 1.41
C GLY A 10 -0.53 -5.31 0.04
N ALA A 11 -0.45 -4.01 -0.26
CA ALA A 11 0.16 -3.50 -1.48
C ALA A 11 1.70 -3.73 -1.52
N ILE A 12 2.39 -3.60 -0.38
CA ILE A 12 3.83 -3.86 -0.27
C ILE A 12 4.12 -5.36 -0.41
N VAL A 13 3.30 -6.21 0.20
CA VAL A 13 3.39 -7.68 0.10
C VAL A 13 3.09 -8.11 -1.34
N ALA A 14 2.02 -7.60 -1.95
CA ALA A 14 1.71 -7.86 -3.36
C ALA A 14 2.83 -7.38 -4.30
N HIS A 15 3.44 -6.22 -4.04
CA HIS A 15 4.57 -5.71 -4.82
C HIS A 15 5.82 -6.61 -4.68
N ARG A 16 6.12 -7.08 -3.46
CA ARG A 16 7.23 -8.02 -3.21
C ARG A 16 6.96 -9.38 -3.86
N PHE A 17 5.74 -9.89 -3.80
CA PHE A 17 5.35 -11.15 -4.42
C PHE A 17 5.45 -11.07 -5.95
N ASN A 18 4.96 -9.98 -6.54
CA ASN A 18 5.04 -9.75 -7.98
C ASN A 18 6.50 -9.63 -8.46
N ARG A 19 7.39 -9.02 -7.67
CA ARG A 19 8.84 -8.99 -7.95
C ARG A 19 9.48 -10.37 -7.91
N ARG A 20 9.07 -11.23 -6.95
CA ARG A 20 9.58 -12.60 -6.85
C ARG A 20 9.09 -13.45 -8.02
N LEU A 21 7.81 -13.33 -8.40
CA LEU A 21 7.25 -14.02 -9.57
C LEU A 21 7.96 -13.60 -10.87
N THR A 22 8.13 -12.31 -11.11
CA THR A 22 8.85 -11.83 -12.30
C THR A 22 10.34 -12.19 -12.30
N ALA A 23 10.98 -12.33 -11.14
CA ALA A 23 12.33 -12.85 -11.05
C ALA A 23 12.39 -14.35 -11.40
N GLN A 24 11.45 -15.15 -10.87
CA GLN A 24 11.34 -16.58 -11.16
C GLN A 24 10.99 -16.86 -12.62
N GLU A 25 10.10 -16.08 -13.24
CA GLU A 25 9.79 -16.19 -14.67
C GLU A 25 11.03 -15.95 -15.54
N ARG A 26 11.88 -14.97 -15.19
CA ARG A 26 13.15 -14.71 -15.89
C ARG A 26 14.16 -15.83 -15.69
N GLU A 27 14.23 -16.39 -14.48
CA GLU A 27 15.08 -17.54 -14.16
C GLU A 27 14.67 -18.76 -14.99
N ILE A 28 13.36 -19.07 -15.04
CA ILE A 28 12.80 -20.18 -15.83
C ILE A 28 13.04 -19.96 -17.32
N ALA A 29 12.88 -18.72 -17.82
CA ALA A 29 13.17 -18.40 -19.22
C ALA A 29 14.66 -18.60 -19.54
N ARG A 30 15.57 -18.18 -18.66
CA ARG A 30 17.01 -18.43 -18.81
C ARG A 30 17.35 -19.92 -18.77
N LEU A 31 16.76 -20.69 -17.86
CA LEU A 31 16.98 -22.13 -17.76
C LEU A 31 16.45 -22.88 -18.98
N ARG A 32 15.30 -22.48 -19.53
CA ARG A 32 14.80 -23.02 -20.80
C ARG A 32 15.74 -22.71 -21.96
N GLN A 33 16.22 -21.47 -22.05
CA GLN A 33 17.15 -21.06 -23.10
C GLN A 33 18.52 -21.77 -22.95
N ALA A 34 18.96 -22.05 -21.72
CA ALA A 34 20.15 -22.85 -21.47
C ALA A 34 19.94 -24.33 -21.84
N LEU A 35 18.76 -24.88 -21.55
CA LEU A 35 18.40 -26.26 -21.92
C LEU A 35 18.28 -26.42 -23.45
N GLU A 36 17.71 -25.45 -24.16
CA GLU A 36 17.66 -25.42 -25.63
C GLU A 36 19.06 -25.35 -26.26
N ARG A 37 20.01 -24.64 -25.62
CA ARG A 37 21.42 -24.62 -26.07
C ARG A 37 22.13 -25.95 -25.85
N VAL A 38 21.78 -26.68 -24.80
CA VAL A 38 22.35 -28.02 -24.50
C VAL A 38 21.70 -29.11 -25.36
N GLN A 39 20.45 -28.90 -25.79
CA GLN A 39 19.69 -29.85 -26.62
C GLN A 39 19.70 -29.52 -28.14
N GLY A 40 20.43 -28.49 -28.55
CA GLY A 40 20.66 -28.19 -29.97
C GLY A 40 21.39 -29.35 -30.67
N PRO A 41 21.15 -29.59 -31.98
CA PRO A 41 21.69 -30.75 -32.67
C PRO A 41 23.22 -30.65 -32.77
N VAL A 42 23.90 -31.68 -32.27
CA VAL A 42 25.35 -31.87 -32.48
C VAL A 42 25.56 -32.23 -33.95
N THR A 43 25.94 -31.25 -34.75
CA THR A 43 26.49 -31.49 -36.09
C THR A 43 27.95 -31.90 -35.94
N VAL A 44 28.22 -33.19 -36.06
CA VAL A 44 29.58 -33.72 -36.26
C VAL A 44 29.93 -33.44 -37.72
N ASP A 45 30.73 -32.41 -37.96
CA ASP A 45 31.33 -32.18 -39.28
C ASP A 45 32.73 -32.79 -39.30
N ALA A 46 32.89 -33.81 -40.12
CA ALA A 46 34.16 -34.49 -40.36
C ALA A 46 34.90 -33.77 -41.50
N ALA A 47 36.05 -33.17 -41.20
CA ALA A 47 36.95 -32.61 -42.21
C ALA A 47 38.10 -33.59 -42.52
N PRO A 48 38.40 -33.88 -43.81
CA PRO A 48 39.54 -34.69 -44.22
C PRO A 48 40.81 -33.85 -44.51
N VAL A 49 41.95 -34.56 -44.53
CA VAL A 49 43.36 -34.14 -44.46
C VAL A 49 44.03 -33.99 -45.85
N GLU A 50 44.73 -32.84 -46.07
CA GLU A 50 45.98 -32.50 -46.87
C GLU A 50 46.19 -32.96 -48.35
N ALA A 51 46.91 -32.29 -49.29
CA ALA A 51 47.91 -31.18 -49.40
C ALA A 51 48.14 -30.80 -50.92
N PRO A 52 49.17 -30.03 -51.41
CA PRO A 52 49.86 -28.77 -51.01
C PRO A 52 50.11 -27.72 -52.18
N VAL A 53 50.90 -26.65 -51.89
CA VAL A 53 51.73 -25.76 -52.79
C VAL A 53 51.06 -24.43 -53.26
N ALA A 54 51.59 -23.20 -53.16
CA ALA A 54 52.88 -22.61 -52.75
C ALA A 54 52.72 -21.14 -52.27
N ASP A 55 53.63 -20.78 -51.35
CA ASP A 55 54.21 -19.49 -50.95
C ASP A 55 53.63 -18.14 -51.41
N THR A 56 53.30 -17.30 -50.42
CA THR A 56 53.94 -15.98 -50.26
C THR A 56 53.81 -15.50 -48.81
N ALA A 57 54.95 -15.14 -48.23
CA ALA A 57 55.16 -14.85 -46.82
C ALA A 57 54.50 -13.54 -46.34
N VAL A 58 53.76 -13.61 -45.23
CA VAL A 58 53.52 -12.49 -44.31
C VAL A 58 53.48 -13.03 -42.88
N MET A 59 54.40 -12.52 -42.04
CA MET A 59 54.47 -12.56 -40.57
C MET A 59 53.59 -13.59 -39.83
N VAL A 60 54.25 -14.62 -39.29
CA VAL A 60 53.72 -15.42 -38.18
C VAL A 60 53.69 -14.54 -36.93
N GLU A 61 52.52 -14.01 -36.60
CA GLU A 61 52.19 -13.62 -35.23
C GLU A 61 51.83 -14.91 -34.48
N ALA A 62 52.52 -15.18 -33.37
CA ALA A 62 52.27 -16.35 -32.56
C ALA A 62 50.77 -16.41 -32.15
N PRO A 63 50.12 -17.59 -32.13
CA PRO A 63 48.78 -17.71 -31.59
C PRO A 63 48.79 -17.16 -30.16
N PRO A 64 47.81 -16.33 -29.76
CA PRO A 64 47.72 -15.88 -28.38
C PRO A 64 47.62 -17.13 -27.50
N GLU A 65 48.53 -17.21 -26.55
CA GLU A 65 48.56 -18.22 -25.51
C GLU A 65 47.15 -18.38 -24.94
N PRO A 66 46.61 -19.62 -24.80
CA PRO A 66 45.31 -19.80 -24.16
C PRO A 66 45.36 -19.08 -22.80
N PRO A 67 44.35 -18.27 -22.46
CA PRO A 67 44.38 -17.53 -21.21
C PRO A 67 44.64 -18.54 -20.08
N PRO A 68 45.58 -18.24 -19.16
CA PRO A 68 45.95 -19.17 -18.12
C PRO A 68 44.68 -19.68 -17.46
N ILE A 69 44.52 -21.00 -17.41
CA ILE A 69 43.43 -21.64 -16.67
C ILE A 69 43.55 -21.08 -15.26
N GLN A 70 42.67 -20.13 -14.93
CA GLN A 70 42.61 -19.59 -13.59
C GLN A 70 42.34 -20.79 -12.69
N PRO A 71 43.16 -21.01 -11.65
CA PRO A 71 42.86 -22.04 -10.66
C PRO A 71 41.41 -21.83 -10.20
N PRO A 72 40.66 -22.92 -9.93
CA PRO A 72 39.29 -22.79 -9.43
C PRO A 72 39.29 -21.75 -8.31
N PRO A 73 38.36 -20.78 -8.33
CA PRO A 73 38.41 -19.67 -7.39
C PRO A 73 38.52 -20.25 -5.99
N GLU A 74 39.58 -19.88 -5.28
CA GLU A 74 39.76 -20.29 -3.89
C GLU A 74 38.42 -20.06 -3.17
N PRO A 75 37.96 -21.02 -2.36
CA PRO A 75 36.74 -20.83 -1.58
C PRO A 75 36.88 -19.50 -0.88
N SER A 76 35.97 -18.56 -1.21
CA SER A 76 36.00 -17.22 -0.64
C SER A 76 36.11 -17.39 0.88
N PRO A 77 37.08 -16.74 1.54
CA PRO A 77 37.23 -16.90 2.98
C PRO A 77 35.88 -16.63 3.62
N PRO A 78 35.48 -17.41 4.64
CA PRO A 78 34.20 -17.20 5.32
C PRO A 78 34.09 -15.72 5.68
N PRO A 79 32.91 -15.09 5.52
CA PRO A 79 32.77 -13.66 5.68
C PRO A 79 33.35 -13.27 7.03
N LEU A 80 34.49 -12.56 7.00
CA LEU A 80 35.12 -12.05 8.20
C LEU A 80 34.06 -11.28 8.97
N SER A 81 33.88 -11.68 10.24
CA SER A 81 32.87 -11.14 11.12
C SER A 81 32.96 -9.62 11.15
N VAL A 82 31.81 -8.95 11.31
CA VAL A 82 31.72 -7.49 11.44
C VAL A 82 32.66 -6.98 12.55
N TRP A 83 32.97 -7.83 13.53
CA TRP A 83 33.84 -7.58 14.67
C TRP A 83 35.32 -7.42 14.29
N SER A 84 35.88 -8.25 13.40
CA SER A 84 37.30 -8.13 13.04
C SER A 84 37.59 -6.92 12.14
N ARG A 85 36.61 -6.47 11.35
CA ARG A 85 36.69 -5.19 10.58
C ARG A 85 36.46 -3.96 11.45
N LEU A 86 35.70 -4.08 12.54
CA LEU A 86 35.58 -3.04 13.56
C LEU A 86 36.88 -2.90 14.37
N GLU A 87 37.58 -4.00 14.60
CA GLU A 87 38.83 -4.04 15.37
C GLU A 87 39.98 -3.32 14.63
N ASP A 88 40.17 -3.59 13.34
CA ASP A 88 41.14 -2.88 12.49
C ASP A 88 40.77 -1.38 12.28
N ALA A 89 39.48 -1.06 12.27
CA ALA A 89 38.99 0.32 12.19
C ALA A 89 39.08 1.09 13.52
N LEU A 90 38.99 0.39 14.66
CA LEU A 90 39.17 0.95 16.00
C LEU A 90 40.64 1.25 16.29
N ALA A 91 41.55 0.34 15.92
CA ALA A 91 42.96 0.44 16.31
C ALA A 91 43.73 1.52 15.52
N GLY A 92 43.49 1.68 14.22
CA GLY A 92 44.31 2.55 13.37
C GLY A 92 43.88 4.02 13.27
N ARG A 93 42.61 4.35 13.55
CA ARG A 93 42.01 5.65 13.16
C ARG A 93 41.45 6.47 14.33
N TRP A 94 41.12 5.84 15.45
CA TRP A 94 40.54 6.53 16.60
C TRP A 94 41.55 7.32 17.41
N LEU A 95 42.78 6.84 17.62
CA LEU A 95 43.81 7.57 18.39
C LEU A 95 44.24 8.88 17.70
N ILE A 96 44.32 8.90 16.37
CA ILE A 96 44.68 10.10 15.60
C ILE A 96 43.53 11.13 15.61
N TRP A 97 42.28 10.67 15.52
CA TRP A 97 41.10 11.53 15.71
C TRP A 97 40.95 12.03 17.14
N LEU A 98 41.30 11.21 18.14
CA LEU A 98 41.26 11.57 19.55
C LEU A 98 42.34 12.60 19.90
N GLY A 99 43.54 12.49 19.32
CA GLY A 99 44.62 13.46 19.43
C GLY A 99 44.32 14.80 18.73
N GLY A 100 43.70 14.78 17.56
CA GLY A 100 43.19 15.98 16.90
C GLY A 100 42.04 16.64 17.68
N ALA A 101 41.18 15.84 18.31
CA ALA A 101 40.08 16.32 19.14
C ALA A 101 40.57 16.99 20.44
N THR A 102 41.63 16.48 21.08
CA THR A 102 42.22 17.12 22.27
C THR A 102 42.90 18.45 21.96
N VAL A 103 43.60 18.58 20.83
CA VAL A 103 44.20 19.87 20.41
C VAL A 103 43.12 20.89 20.07
N ALA A 104 42.04 20.47 19.40
CA ALA A 104 40.89 21.33 19.14
C ALA A 104 40.17 21.75 20.43
N LEU A 105 40.04 20.85 21.40
CA LEU A 105 39.52 21.15 22.74
C LEU A 105 40.42 22.18 23.45
N ALA A 106 41.74 22.01 23.40
CA ALA A 106 42.70 22.91 24.04
C ALA A 106 42.63 24.34 23.47
N ALA A 107 42.51 24.47 22.15
CA ALA A 107 42.32 25.77 21.50
C ALA A 107 40.97 26.40 21.89
N ALA A 108 39.89 25.62 21.96
CA ALA A 108 38.57 26.08 22.40
C ALA A 108 38.56 26.54 23.87
N PHE A 109 39.25 25.80 24.76
CA PHE A 109 39.42 26.18 26.16
C PHE A 109 40.29 27.43 26.32
N PHE A 110 41.33 27.62 25.51
CA PHE A 110 42.14 28.84 25.53
C PHE A 110 41.33 30.08 25.11
N ILE A 111 40.52 29.96 24.06
CA ILE A 111 39.60 31.04 23.64
C ILE A 111 38.61 31.34 24.76
N LYS A 112 37.99 30.33 25.37
CA LYS A 112 37.08 30.49 26.51
C LYS A 112 37.78 31.16 27.71
N MET A 113 39.02 30.79 28.02
CA MET A 113 39.81 31.39 29.10
C MET A 113 40.14 32.85 28.82
N SER A 114 40.51 33.20 27.58
CA SER A 114 40.73 34.60 27.18
C SER A 114 39.46 35.45 27.27
N VAL A 115 38.30 34.80 27.14
CA VAL A 115 36.97 35.42 27.26
C VAL A 115 36.64 35.70 28.73
N GLU A 116 36.89 34.74 29.63
CA GLU A 116 36.62 34.83 31.06
C GLU A 116 37.56 35.81 31.80
N GLN A 117 38.81 35.94 31.35
CA GLN A 117 39.81 36.84 31.95
C GLN A 117 39.75 38.29 31.41
N GLY A 118 38.84 38.60 30.47
CA GLY A 118 38.63 39.97 29.95
C GLY A 118 39.72 40.51 29.01
N TRP A 119 40.68 39.68 28.57
CA TRP A 119 41.84 40.12 27.76
C TRP A 119 41.48 40.62 26.36
N LEU A 120 40.40 40.11 25.78
CA LEU A 120 39.88 40.55 24.49
C LEU A 120 38.49 41.14 24.69
N GLY A 121 38.26 42.39 24.32
CA GLY A 121 36.93 43.01 24.38
C GLY A 121 35.96 42.41 23.33
N PRO A 122 34.63 42.48 23.54
CA PRO A 122 33.63 41.97 22.59
C PRO A 122 33.83 42.42 21.14
N SER A 123 34.14 43.71 20.94
CA SER A 123 34.39 44.30 19.61
C SER A 123 35.64 43.74 18.93
N VAL A 124 36.73 43.57 19.69
CA VAL A 124 38.00 43.01 19.18
C VAL A 124 37.83 41.55 18.77
N ARG A 125 37.04 40.77 19.51
CA ARG A 125 36.75 39.36 19.17
C ARG A 125 36.01 39.25 17.84
N VAL A 126 34.97 40.06 17.65
CA VAL A 126 34.19 40.11 16.40
C VAL A 126 35.07 40.61 15.25
N ALA A 127 35.89 41.64 15.47
CA ALA A 127 36.81 42.16 14.46
C ALA A 127 37.86 41.14 14.02
N LEU A 128 38.50 40.42 14.95
CA LEU A 128 39.45 39.35 14.63
C LEU A 128 38.77 38.17 13.92
N GLY A 129 37.53 37.84 14.30
CA GLY A 129 36.71 36.86 13.61
C GLY A 129 36.40 37.26 12.16
N LEU A 130 36.03 38.53 11.92
CA LEU A 130 35.79 39.04 10.56
C LEU A 130 37.07 39.16 9.72
N LEU A 131 38.18 39.56 10.33
CA LEU A 131 39.49 39.62 9.66
C LEU A 131 39.99 38.24 9.27
N SER A 132 39.87 37.25 10.17
CA SER A 132 40.21 35.86 9.85
C SER A 132 39.28 35.26 8.79
N ALA A 133 37.98 35.55 8.84
CA ALA A 133 37.03 35.19 7.80
C ALA A 133 37.45 35.74 6.43
N ALA A 134 37.78 37.03 6.35
CA ALA A 134 38.26 37.66 5.12
C ALA A 134 39.60 37.07 4.64
N ALA A 135 40.56 36.84 5.55
CA ALA A 135 41.86 36.24 5.23
C ALA A 135 41.72 34.82 4.65
N LEU A 136 40.85 33.99 5.23
CA LEU A 136 40.55 32.65 4.73
C LEU A 136 39.87 32.67 3.36
N MET A 137 38.94 33.61 3.14
CA MET A 137 38.29 33.77 1.83
C MET A 137 39.27 34.21 0.74
N VAL A 138 40.09 35.22 1.03
CA VAL A 138 41.12 35.74 0.11
C VAL A 138 42.19 34.68 -0.14
N GLY A 139 42.63 33.96 0.91
CA GLY A 139 43.56 32.84 0.78
C GLY A 139 43.03 31.72 -0.10
N GLY A 140 41.73 31.40 -0.01
CA GLY A 140 41.08 30.40 -0.85
C GLY A 140 41.05 30.82 -2.31
N GLU A 141 40.74 32.08 -2.58
CA GLU A 141 40.74 32.63 -3.94
C GLU A 141 42.16 32.78 -4.53
N TRP A 142 43.12 33.20 -3.72
CA TRP A 142 44.52 33.31 -4.11
C TRP A 142 45.16 31.95 -4.45
N LEU A 143 44.87 30.92 -3.64
CA LEU A 143 45.35 29.56 -3.90
C LEU A 143 44.70 28.97 -5.16
N ARG A 144 43.42 29.28 -5.42
CA ARG A 144 42.73 28.93 -6.67
C ARG A 144 43.39 29.56 -7.89
N GLN A 145 43.83 30.82 -7.80
CA GLN A 145 44.47 31.53 -8.90
C GLN A 145 45.89 31.02 -9.19
N ARG A 146 46.60 30.48 -8.19
CA ARG A 146 47.96 29.93 -8.34
C ARG A 146 48.00 28.43 -8.66
N GLY A 147 46.95 27.67 -8.31
CA GLY A 147 46.81 26.24 -8.60
C GLY A 147 46.40 25.96 -10.05
N GLY A 148 47.27 26.31 -11.00
CA GLY A 148 47.14 25.89 -12.40
C GLY A 148 47.86 24.57 -12.63
N GLY A 149 47.14 23.44 -12.63
CA GLY A 149 47.72 22.16 -13.08
C GLY A 149 47.26 20.89 -12.36
N ALA A 150 46.00 20.79 -11.90
CA ALA A 150 45.47 19.49 -11.49
C ALA A 150 44.96 18.72 -12.73
N GLU A 151 45.33 17.43 -12.81
CA GLU A 151 44.99 16.49 -13.87
C GLU A 151 43.52 16.54 -14.32
N PRO A 152 43.21 16.17 -15.58
CA PRO A 152 41.85 16.18 -16.09
C PRO A 152 40.94 15.21 -15.33
N GLY A 153 40.29 15.69 -14.27
CA GLY A 153 39.26 14.95 -13.53
C GLY A 153 39.14 15.26 -12.03
N GLY A 154 40.18 15.77 -11.37
CA GLY A 154 40.18 16.01 -9.92
C GLY A 154 40.47 17.46 -9.56
N ARG A 155 39.45 18.25 -9.18
CA ARG A 155 39.68 19.59 -8.61
C ARG A 155 40.16 19.46 -7.17
N ASP A 156 41.24 20.14 -6.80
CA ASP A 156 41.71 20.22 -5.42
C ASP A 156 40.59 20.77 -4.49
N PRO A 157 40.25 20.08 -3.38
CA PRO A 157 39.20 20.51 -2.48
C PRO A 157 39.65 21.64 -1.53
N VAL A 158 40.94 21.97 -1.50
CA VAL A 158 41.53 22.90 -0.52
C VAL A 158 41.06 24.35 -0.73
N PRO A 159 41.10 24.95 -1.93
CA PRO A 159 40.61 26.32 -2.14
C PRO A 159 39.14 26.53 -1.73
N PRO A 160 38.16 25.69 -2.15
CA PRO A 160 36.77 25.87 -1.74
C PRO A 160 36.51 25.55 -0.26
N ALA A 161 37.34 24.71 0.38
CA ALA A 161 37.26 24.47 1.81
C ALA A 161 37.68 25.70 2.62
N LEU A 162 38.71 26.44 2.16
CA LEU A 162 39.21 27.63 2.86
C LEU A 162 38.20 28.79 2.81
N THR A 163 37.58 29.03 1.66
CA THR A 163 36.47 30.01 1.53
C THR A 163 35.22 29.59 2.28
N ALA A 164 34.87 28.31 2.27
CA ALA A 164 33.77 27.78 3.09
C ALA A 164 34.00 28.04 4.59
N ALA A 165 35.21 27.76 5.08
CA ALA A 165 35.61 28.07 6.44
C ALA A 165 35.55 29.58 6.73
N GLY A 166 36.04 30.41 5.81
CA GLY A 166 35.92 31.87 5.91
C GLY A 166 34.47 32.36 6.02
N LEU A 167 33.57 31.84 5.17
CA LEU A 167 32.13 32.18 5.23
C LEU A 167 31.51 31.79 6.57
N PHE A 168 31.78 30.57 7.04
CA PHE A 168 31.28 30.11 8.33
C PHE A 168 31.76 31.00 9.47
N THR A 169 33.06 31.31 9.52
CA THR A 169 33.63 32.22 10.52
C THR A 169 33.03 33.61 10.44
N GLY A 170 32.76 34.12 9.23
CA GLY A 170 32.07 35.41 9.03
C GLY A 170 30.65 35.39 9.59
N PHE A 171 29.85 34.38 9.25
CA PHE A 171 28.49 34.21 9.78
C PHE A 171 28.49 34.12 11.31
N ALA A 172 29.38 33.30 11.89
CA ALA A 172 29.50 33.14 13.33
C ALA A 172 29.92 34.44 14.03
N SER A 173 30.82 35.22 13.42
CA SER A 173 31.31 36.47 14.01
C SER A 173 30.24 37.56 14.02
N VAL A 174 29.49 37.72 12.92
CA VAL A 174 28.39 38.70 12.84
C VAL A 174 27.25 38.30 13.79
N TYR A 175 26.85 37.02 13.78
CA TYR A 175 25.78 36.53 14.65
C TYR A 175 26.16 36.60 16.14
N GLY A 176 27.38 36.19 16.50
CA GLY A 176 27.88 36.31 17.87
C GLY A 176 27.98 37.78 18.32
N GLY A 177 28.39 38.68 17.43
CA GLY A 177 28.36 40.13 17.67
C GLY A 177 26.96 40.66 17.97
N TYR A 178 25.94 40.14 17.29
CA TYR A 178 24.55 40.50 17.52
C TYR A 178 24.01 39.93 18.84
N VAL A 179 24.02 38.61 19.03
CA VAL A 179 23.31 37.95 20.16
C VAL A 179 24.07 37.98 21.47
N LEU A 180 25.40 37.83 21.45
CA LEU A 180 26.19 37.69 22.68
C LEU A 180 26.69 39.04 23.21
N TYR A 181 26.78 40.04 22.34
CA TYR A 181 27.50 41.28 22.62
C TYR A 181 26.71 42.56 22.32
N ASP A 182 25.47 42.47 21.81
CA ASP A 182 24.62 43.61 21.42
C ASP A 182 25.35 44.65 20.55
N LEU A 183 26.31 44.20 19.74
CA LEU A 183 27.23 45.07 19.01
C LEU A 183 26.60 45.64 17.72
N PHE A 184 25.56 44.98 17.21
CA PHE A 184 24.88 45.36 15.97
C PHE A 184 23.40 45.57 16.22
N ALA A 185 22.84 46.65 15.67
CA ALA A 185 21.39 46.79 15.60
C ALA A 185 20.80 45.68 14.69
N PRO A 186 19.58 45.17 14.96
CA PRO A 186 18.95 44.12 14.17
C PRO A 186 18.97 44.34 12.64
N PRO A 187 18.63 45.51 12.08
CA PRO A 187 18.68 45.70 10.62
C PRO A 187 20.11 45.60 10.06
N LEU A 188 21.12 46.05 10.81
CA LEU A 188 22.52 45.97 10.39
C LEU A 188 23.03 44.52 10.44
N ALA A 189 22.71 43.77 11.49
CA ALA A 189 23.04 42.35 11.58
C ALA A 189 22.40 41.54 10.44
N PHE A 190 21.13 41.84 10.11
CA PHE A 190 20.42 41.21 8.99
C PHE A 190 21.09 41.53 7.65
N ALA A 191 21.45 42.80 7.43
CA ALA A 191 22.14 43.23 6.22
C ALA A 191 23.53 42.58 6.07
N LEU A 192 24.30 42.47 7.15
CA LEU A 192 25.64 41.85 7.14
C LEU A 192 25.58 40.35 6.86
N LEU A 193 24.68 39.61 7.53
CA LEU A 193 24.50 38.17 7.30
C LEU A 193 23.92 37.90 5.89
N GLY A 194 22.96 38.71 5.44
CA GLY A 194 22.45 38.65 4.07
C GLY A 194 23.53 38.96 3.01
N GLY A 195 24.41 39.92 3.30
CA GLY A 195 25.57 40.24 2.47
C GLY A 195 26.57 39.08 2.39
N LEU A 196 26.85 38.40 3.50
CA LEU A 196 27.69 37.20 3.53
C LEU A 196 27.07 36.04 2.73
N ALA A 197 25.75 35.86 2.79
CA ALA A 197 25.04 34.88 1.97
C ALA A 197 25.16 35.18 0.47
N ALA A 198 24.98 36.44 0.08
CA ALA A 198 25.14 36.90 -1.31
C ALA A 198 26.60 36.74 -1.79
N LEU A 199 27.58 37.10 -0.95
CA LEU A 199 29.00 36.91 -1.23
C LEU A 199 29.33 35.42 -1.41
N GLY A 200 28.78 34.54 -0.56
CA GLY A 200 28.94 33.11 -0.69
C GLY A 200 28.35 32.57 -1.99
N MET A 201 27.17 33.04 -2.40
CA MET A 201 26.61 32.69 -3.71
C MET A 201 27.46 33.19 -4.88
N ALA A 202 27.99 34.42 -4.80
CA ALA A 202 28.89 34.95 -5.83
C ALA A 202 30.19 34.13 -5.93
N LEU A 203 30.85 33.83 -4.80
CA LEU A 203 32.07 33.02 -4.75
C LEU A 203 31.82 31.57 -5.19
N SER A 204 30.61 31.04 -4.98
CA SER A 204 30.24 29.70 -5.45
C SER A 204 30.31 29.55 -6.97
N LEU A 205 30.06 30.63 -7.71
CA LEU A 205 30.22 30.64 -9.15
C LEU A 205 31.68 30.43 -9.52
N LEU A 206 32.66 30.81 -8.71
CA LEU A 206 34.07 30.61 -9.04
C LEU A 206 34.62 29.27 -8.52
N GLN A 207 34.19 28.87 -7.33
CA GLN A 207 34.90 27.87 -6.53
C GLN A 207 34.15 26.56 -6.30
N GLY A 208 32.85 26.48 -6.60
CA GLY A 208 32.12 25.21 -6.59
C GLY A 208 30.83 25.21 -5.77
N PRO A 209 30.10 24.07 -5.78
CA PRO A 209 28.75 23.97 -5.26
C PRO A 209 28.64 23.99 -3.72
N TYR A 210 29.69 23.58 -3.00
CA TYR A 210 29.65 23.53 -1.54
C TYR A 210 29.56 24.91 -0.88
N ILE A 211 30.17 25.93 -1.50
CA ILE A 211 30.11 27.32 -1.04
C ILE A 211 28.70 27.89 -1.26
N ALA A 212 28.04 27.54 -2.38
CA ALA A 212 26.64 27.90 -2.61
C ALA A 212 25.73 27.29 -1.54
N ALA A 213 25.97 26.04 -1.14
CA ALA A 213 25.19 25.41 -0.09
C ALA A 213 25.33 26.14 1.25
N LEU A 214 26.54 26.55 1.64
CA LEU A 214 26.76 27.34 2.86
C LEU A 214 26.13 28.72 2.77
N GLY A 215 26.25 29.41 1.62
CA GLY A 215 25.61 30.71 1.39
C GLY A 215 24.08 30.62 1.46
N LEU A 216 23.48 29.58 0.88
CA LEU A 216 22.04 29.31 0.97
C LEU A 216 21.61 28.98 2.40
N LEU A 217 22.33 28.10 3.09
CA LEU A 217 22.04 27.73 4.47
C LEU A 217 22.11 28.96 5.40
N GLY A 218 23.16 29.76 5.29
CA GLY A 218 23.31 30.99 6.06
C GLY A 218 22.23 32.03 5.72
N GLY A 219 21.90 32.19 4.43
CA GLY A 219 20.84 33.09 3.98
C GLY A 219 19.46 32.70 4.52
N PHE A 220 19.10 31.41 4.45
CA PHE A 220 17.83 30.94 5.03
C PHE A 220 17.84 30.93 6.56
N ALA A 221 19.00 30.80 7.21
CA ALA A 221 19.08 30.92 8.67
C ALA A 221 18.98 32.38 9.15
N THR A 222 19.37 33.36 8.33
CA THR A 222 19.52 34.77 8.75
C THR A 222 18.26 35.37 9.40
N PRO A 223 17.04 35.19 8.88
CA PRO A 223 15.86 35.75 9.53
C PRO A 223 15.58 35.11 10.91
N LEU A 224 15.88 33.82 11.09
CA LEU A 224 15.70 33.13 12.37
C LEU A 224 16.64 33.67 13.44
N LEU A 225 17.82 34.10 13.00
CA LEU A 225 18.90 34.57 13.86
C LEU A 225 18.74 36.03 14.28
N VAL A 226 18.08 36.87 13.48
CA VAL A 226 18.07 38.33 13.68
C VAL A 226 16.68 38.93 13.87
N SER A 227 15.65 38.39 13.22
CA SER A 227 14.31 38.98 13.28
C SER A 227 13.43 38.29 14.32
N SER A 228 12.69 39.07 15.09
CA SER A 228 11.51 38.55 15.80
C SER A 228 10.47 38.11 14.76
N ILE A 229 9.72 37.06 15.07
CA ILE A 229 8.75 36.45 14.14
C ILE A 229 7.57 37.41 13.81
N GLY A 230 7.55 38.65 14.34
CA GLY A 230 6.54 39.69 14.09
C GLY A 230 6.96 40.83 13.15
N GLY A 231 7.97 40.64 12.29
CA GLY A 231 8.36 41.63 11.26
C GLY A 231 7.30 41.84 10.15
N SER A 232 7.57 42.70 9.16
CA SER A 232 6.67 42.86 8.01
C SER A 232 6.76 41.65 7.05
N ALA A 233 5.63 40.99 6.74
CA ALA A 233 5.59 39.87 5.81
C ALA A 233 6.16 40.23 4.42
N TRP A 234 5.85 41.45 3.94
CA TRP A 234 6.38 41.98 2.69
C TRP A 234 7.92 41.99 2.64
N GLY A 235 8.58 42.41 3.72
CA GLY A 235 10.05 42.44 3.77
C GLY A 235 10.67 41.04 3.78
N LEU A 236 10.15 40.14 4.62
CA LEU A 236 10.68 38.78 4.75
C LEU A 236 10.50 37.98 3.46
N PHE A 237 9.29 37.96 2.89
CA PHE A 237 9.02 37.15 1.70
C PHE A 237 9.66 37.74 0.44
N ALA A 238 9.85 39.06 0.34
CA ALA A 238 10.67 39.65 -0.71
C ALA A 238 12.14 39.23 -0.61
N TYR A 239 12.71 39.23 0.60
CA TYR A 239 14.06 38.74 0.85
C TYR A 239 14.22 37.25 0.49
N LEU A 240 13.30 36.41 0.94
CA LEU A 240 13.31 34.97 0.63
C LEU A 240 13.14 34.70 -0.87
N LEU A 241 12.35 35.53 -1.57
CA LEU A 241 12.19 35.43 -3.02
C LEU A 241 13.49 35.78 -3.75
N ALA A 242 14.18 36.85 -3.34
CA ALA A 242 15.47 37.24 -3.89
C ALA A 242 16.52 36.15 -3.65
N LEU A 243 16.58 35.58 -2.45
CA LEU A 243 17.47 34.48 -2.09
C LEU A 243 17.18 33.21 -2.92
N SER A 244 15.91 32.88 -3.10
CA SER A 244 15.47 31.76 -3.94
C SER A 244 15.83 31.99 -5.41
N GLY A 245 15.65 33.23 -5.91
CA GLY A 245 16.07 33.69 -7.23
C GLY A 245 17.55 33.51 -7.48
N ALA A 246 18.40 33.93 -6.53
CA ALA A 246 19.84 33.77 -6.60
C ALA A 246 20.24 32.28 -6.63
N GLY A 247 19.69 31.47 -5.72
CA GLY A 247 19.92 30.02 -5.70
C GLY A 247 19.52 29.34 -7.01
N MET A 248 18.35 29.69 -7.56
CA MET A 248 17.88 29.12 -8.82
C MET A 248 18.71 29.59 -10.02
N THR A 249 19.20 30.84 -10.01
CA THR A 249 20.11 31.36 -11.05
C THR A 249 21.39 30.53 -11.10
N VAL A 250 21.97 30.19 -9.95
CA VAL A 250 23.13 29.27 -9.88
C VAL A 250 22.80 27.89 -10.46
N VAL A 251 21.61 27.36 -10.17
CA VAL A 251 21.13 26.08 -10.73
C VAL A 251 21.01 26.14 -12.26
N LEU A 252 20.51 27.25 -12.79
CA LEU A 252 20.36 27.47 -14.23
C LEU A 252 21.71 27.61 -14.95
N TRP A 253 22.67 28.33 -14.35
CA TRP A 253 23.97 28.61 -14.96
C TRP A 253 24.97 27.45 -14.82
N ARG A 254 24.98 26.76 -13.68
CA ARG A 254 25.96 25.70 -13.38
C ARG A 254 25.40 24.29 -13.41
N GLY A 255 24.07 24.12 -13.48
CA GLY A 255 23.42 22.82 -13.58
C GLY A 255 23.44 21.99 -12.28
N TRP A 256 23.84 22.59 -11.14
CA TRP A 256 23.94 21.93 -9.84
C TRP A 256 22.56 21.72 -9.19
N ARG A 257 21.79 20.77 -9.73
CA ARG A 257 20.36 20.56 -9.38
C ARG A 257 20.09 20.15 -7.93
N TRP A 258 21.09 19.63 -7.20
CA TRP A 258 20.94 19.32 -5.78
C TRP A 258 20.84 20.59 -4.92
N LEU A 259 21.49 21.68 -5.34
CA LEU A 259 21.32 22.99 -4.70
C LEU A 259 19.90 23.51 -4.88
N GLY A 260 19.26 23.24 -6.03
CA GLY A 260 17.86 23.56 -6.23
C GLY A 260 16.93 22.87 -5.22
N LEU A 261 17.25 21.64 -4.81
CA LEU A 261 16.50 20.99 -3.72
C LEU A 261 16.74 21.71 -2.39
N GLY A 262 17.97 22.09 -2.08
CA GLY A 262 18.30 22.88 -0.88
C GLY A 262 17.57 24.23 -0.86
N THR A 263 17.55 24.95 -1.99
CA THR A 263 16.78 26.19 -2.14
C THR A 263 15.30 25.98 -1.94
N LEU A 264 14.72 24.89 -2.47
CA LEU A 264 13.31 24.56 -2.27
C LEU A 264 13.00 24.28 -0.81
N VAL A 265 13.85 23.52 -0.11
CA VAL A 265 13.67 23.21 1.32
C VAL A 265 13.71 24.48 2.16
N GLY A 266 14.68 25.36 1.91
CA GLY A 266 14.78 26.65 2.62
C GLY A 266 13.59 27.57 2.33
N ALA A 267 13.21 27.71 1.05
CA ALA A 267 12.09 28.53 0.61
C ALA A 267 10.75 28.05 1.20
N ALA A 268 10.51 26.73 1.13
CA ALA A 268 9.28 26.12 1.65
C ALA A 268 9.24 26.10 3.18
N GLY A 269 10.38 25.89 3.85
CA GLY A 269 10.46 25.74 5.31
C GLY A 269 10.04 26.97 6.10
N TRP A 270 10.26 28.17 5.54
CA TRP A 270 9.88 29.42 6.20
C TRP A 270 8.37 29.67 6.27
N VAL A 271 7.61 29.13 5.32
CA VAL A 271 6.17 29.39 5.21
C VAL A 271 5.39 28.81 6.40
N PRO A 272 5.59 27.53 6.82
CA PRO A 272 5.01 27.02 8.05
C PRO A 272 5.46 27.75 9.32
N VAL A 273 6.73 28.17 9.38
CA VAL A 273 7.24 28.95 10.54
C VAL A 273 6.47 30.26 10.67
N TRP A 274 6.20 30.94 9.55
CA TRP A 274 5.39 32.16 9.53
C TRP A 274 3.94 31.91 9.98
N TYR A 275 3.31 30.84 9.48
CA TYR A 275 1.92 30.50 9.85
C TYR A 275 1.71 30.28 11.34
N VAL A 276 2.71 29.73 12.04
CA VAL A 276 2.60 29.41 13.48
C VAL A 276 3.00 30.59 14.35
N GLY A 277 4.05 31.33 13.98
CA GLY A 277 4.67 32.32 14.88
C GLY A 277 4.45 33.80 14.53
N GLY A 278 4.01 34.12 13.30
CA GLY A 278 4.04 35.50 12.77
C GLY A 278 2.82 35.95 11.99
N TRP A 279 1.78 35.11 11.89
CA TRP A 279 0.64 35.36 11.03
C TRP A 279 -0.24 36.52 11.50
N ASN A 280 -0.45 37.51 10.61
CA ASN A 280 -1.41 38.59 10.81
C ASN A 280 -2.47 38.65 9.69
N PRO A 281 -3.69 39.16 9.98
CA PRO A 281 -4.67 39.46 8.94
C PRO A 281 -4.10 40.45 7.91
N GLY A 282 -4.01 40.04 6.64
CA GLY A 282 -3.41 40.80 5.54
C GLY A 282 -2.13 40.19 4.97
N ASP A 283 -1.53 39.20 5.63
CA ASP A 283 -0.33 38.50 5.15
C ASP A 283 -0.61 37.50 4.02
N ALA A 284 -1.88 37.24 3.73
CA ALA A 284 -2.29 36.31 2.68
C ALA A 284 -1.74 36.70 1.30
N LEU A 285 -1.75 38.00 0.97
CA LEU A 285 -1.23 38.51 -0.30
C LEU A 285 0.30 38.36 -0.44
N PRO A 286 1.15 38.87 0.48
CA PRO A 286 2.60 38.73 0.34
C PRO A 286 3.05 37.26 0.30
N VAL A 287 2.47 36.39 1.14
CA VAL A 287 2.78 34.96 1.15
C VAL A 287 2.30 34.28 -0.14
N GLY A 288 1.08 34.60 -0.60
CA GLY A 288 0.52 34.04 -1.82
C GLY A 288 1.31 34.43 -3.08
N ILE A 289 1.69 35.71 -3.19
CA ILE A 289 2.56 36.20 -4.27
C ILE A 289 3.91 35.51 -4.22
N TYR A 290 4.51 35.38 -3.04
CA TYR A 290 5.76 34.66 -2.85
C TYR A 290 5.70 33.21 -3.33
N LEU A 291 4.67 32.45 -2.90
CA LEU A 291 4.47 31.07 -3.31
C LEU A 291 4.26 30.95 -4.83
N LEU A 292 3.48 31.86 -5.43
CA LEU A 292 3.22 31.89 -6.87
C LEU A 292 4.50 32.18 -7.68
N LEU A 293 5.25 33.21 -7.30
CA LEU A 293 6.49 33.59 -7.98
C LEU A 293 7.58 32.54 -7.80
N THR A 294 7.69 31.96 -6.60
CA THR A 294 8.63 30.86 -6.33
C THR A 294 8.26 29.63 -7.18
N ALA A 295 6.97 29.29 -7.31
CA ALA A 295 6.55 28.20 -8.19
C ALA A 295 6.93 28.47 -9.65
N GLY A 296 6.71 29.70 -10.14
CA GLY A 296 7.15 30.13 -11.47
C GLY A 296 8.66 30.00 -11.67
N LEU A 297 9.46 30.41 -10.68
CA LEU A 297 10.92 30.32 -10.69
C LEU A 297 11.41 28.87 -10.79
N PHE A 298 10.80 27.94 -10.05
CA PHE A 298 11.16 26.51 -10.11
C PHE A 298 10.67 25.80 -11.38
N LEU A 299 9.67 26.35 -12.07
CA LEU A 299 9.23 25.87 -13.38
C LEU A 299 10.15 26.35 -14.51
N MET A 300 10.89 27.44 -14.32
CA MET A 300 11.76 28.08 -15.32
C MET A 300 12.81 27.15 -15.99
N PRO A 301 13.52 26.26 -15.27
CA PRO A 301 14.45 25.32 -15.92
C PRO A 301 13.75 24.34 -16.86
N ALA A 302 12.48 24.00 -16.59
CA ALA A 302 11.71 23.14 -17.48
C ALA A 302 11.27 23.88 -18.74
N PHE A 303 11.08 25.20 -18.68
CA PHE A 303 10.84 26.06 -19.86
C PHE A 303 12.10 26.22 -20.73
N LEU A 304 13.27 26.39 -20.11
CA LEU A 304 14.54 26.54 -20.83
C LEU A 304 15.07 25.23 -21.42
N ALA A 305 14.77 24.10 -20.79
CA ALA A 305 15.13 22.79 -21.31
C ALA A 305 14.27 22.47 -22.55
N GLY A 306 14.87 22.62 -23.73
CA GLY A 306 14.22 22.48 -25.04
C GLY A 306 13.38 21.22 -25.27
N PRO A 307 12.65 21.16 -26.40
CA PRO A 307 11.72 20.07 -26.69
C PRO A 307 12.47 18.74 -26.73
N VAL A 308 12.10 17.83 -25.82
CA VAL A 308 12.57 16.44 -25.84
C VAL A 308 11.43 15.61 -26.43
N GLU A 309 11.75 14.75 -27.39
CA GLU A 309 10.79 13.85 -28.04
C GLU A 309 9.93 13.12 -27.00
N ALA A 310 8.62 13.27 -27.14
CA ALA A 310 7.66 12.65 -26.26
C ALA A 310 7.66 11.13 -26.52
N MET A 311 8.13 10.34 -25.56
CA MET A 311 7.89 8.89 -25.58
C MET A 311 6.37 8.65 -25.58
N PRO A 312 5.83 7.88 -26.54
CA PRO A 312 4.42 7.49 -26.54
C PRO A 312 4.17 6.56 -25.35
N ARG A 313 3.55 7.08 -24.29
CA ARG A 313 3.15 6.29 -23.11
C ARG A 313 1.64 6.13 -23.12
N THR A 314 1.20 4.89 -23.03
CA THR A 314 -0.15 4.44 -23.42
C THR A 314 -1.14 4.32 -22.26
N THR A 315 -0.76 4.63 -21.01
CA THR A 315 -1.64 4.43 -19.83
C THR A 315 -1.82 5.69 -18.97
N LEU A 316 -3.02 5.84 -18.37
CA LEU A 316 -3.35 6.90 -17.39
C LEU A 316 -2.40 6.92 -16.18
N PHE A 317 -1.93 5.75 -15.72
CA PHE A 317 -1.04 5.65 -14.56
C PHE A 317 0.45 5.86 -14.89
N ASP A 318 0.87 5.64 -16.14
CA ASP A 318 2.21 6.05 -16.59
C ASP A 318 2.40 7.58 -16.54
N MET A 319 1.31 8.35 -16.48
CA MET A 319 1.32 9.80 -16.30
C MET A 319 1.85 10.22 -14.92
N LEU A 320 1.63 9.38 -13.88
CA LEU A 320 2.12 9.60 -12.52
C LEU A 320 3.51 9.01 -12.25
N ARG A 321 4.13 8.30 -13.20
CA ARG A 321 5.44 7.66 -12.95
C ARG A 321 6.59 8.68 -12.84
N TRP A 322 7.27 8.65 -11.69
CA TRP A 322 8.45 9.45 -11.37
C TRP A 322 9.75 8.93 -12.00
N LYS A 323 9.84 7.62 -12.30
CA LYS A 323 11.02 6.99 -12.89
C LYS A 323 11.13 7.32 -14.39
N GLY A 324 12.27 7.87 -14.79
CA GLY A 324 12.61 8.19 -16.19
C GLY A 324 12.44 9.65 -16.61
N ARG A 325 12.04 10.56 -15.71
CA ARG A 325 12.00 12.01 -16.02
C ARG A 325 13.39 12.65 -15.94
N PRO A 326 13.73 13.59 -16.84
CA PRO A 326 14.88 14.48 -16.69
C PRO A 326 14.95 15.06 -15.27
N ARG A 327 16.15 15.16 -14.70
CA ARG A 327 16.30 15.60 -13.29
C ARG A 327 15.75 17.00 -13.03
N ALA A 328 15.71 17.89 -14.04
CA ALA A 328 15.12 19.22 -13.95
C ALA A 328 13.59 19.20 -13.78
N ASP A 329 12.90 18.34 -14.52
CA ASP A 329 11.44 18.19 -14.39
C ASP A 329 11.05 17.65 -13.01
N ARG A 330 11.92 16.80 -12.41
CA ARG A 330 11.68 16.29 -11.06
C ARG A 330 11.70 17.40 -10.03
N LEU A 331 12.62 18.36 -10.15
CA LEU A 331 12.69 19.52 -9.27
C LEU A 331 11.45 20.40 -9.43
N ALA A 332 11.05 20.70 -10.68
CA ALA A 332 9.87 21.51 -10.97
C ALA A 332 8.57 20.87 -10.43
N VAL A 333 8.41 19.56 -10.60
CA VAL A 333 7.25 18.81 -10.08
C VAL A 333 7.25 18.74 -8.56
N ALA A 334 8.42 18.54 -7.93
CA ALA A 334 8.55 18.56 -6.48
C ALA A 334 8.24 19.94 -5.90
N ALA A 335 8.73 21.01 -6.53
CA ALA A 335 8.43 22.38 -6.13
C ALA A 335 6.94 22.69 -6.25
N ALA A 336 6.29 22.34 -7.37
CA ALA A 336 4.86 22.53 -7.53
C ALA A 336 4.06 21.77 -6.46
N ALA A 337 4.49 20.56 -6.07
CA ALA A 337 3.81 19.77 -5.03
C ALA A 337 3.94 20.42 -3.65
N VAL A 338 5.16 20.79 -3.26
CA VAL A 338 5.42 21.40 -1.94
C VAL A 338 4.77 22.77 -1.85
N LEU A 339 4.95 23.63 -2.86
CA LEU A 339 4.36 24.97 -2.88
C LEU A 339 2.84 24.93 -3.04
N GLY A 340 2.29 23.93 -3.74
CA GLY A 340 0.86 23.72 -3.81
C GLY A 340 0.25 23.31 -2.46
N LEU A 341 0.94 22.44 -1.71
CA LEU A 341 0.53 22.11 -0.34
C LEU A 341 0.57 23.36 0.57
N LEU A 342 1.62 24.16 0.47
CA LEU A 342 1.73 25.42 1.23
C LEU A 342 0.67 26.44 0.81
N MET A 343 0.32 26.51 -0.47
CA MET A 343 -0.77 27.36 -0.97
C MET A 343 -2.13 26.88 -0.43
N ALA A 344 -2.36 25.57 -0.34
CA ALA A 344 -3.55 25.04 0.30
C ALA A 344 -3.59 25.44 1.78
N MET A 345 -2.47 25.28 2.51
CA MET A 345 -2.35 25.72 3.90
C MET A 345 -2.58 27.23 4.06
N LEU A 346 -2.08 28.07 3.16
CA LEU A 346 -2.32 29.51 3.18
C LEU A 346 -3.82 29.83 3.25
N VAL A 347 -4.60 29.19 2.38
CA VAL A 347 -6.06 29.38 2.33
C VAL A 347 -6.71 28.94 3.64
N THR A 348 -6.21 27.88 4.28
CA THR A 348 -6.73 27.42 5.58
C THR A 348 -6.43 28.38 6.72
N VAL A 349 -5.21 28.89 6.78
CA VAL A 349 -4.74 29.77 7.85
C VAL A 349 -5.41 31.14 7.74
N ASP A 350 -5.66 31.59 6.50
CA ASP A 350 -6.39 32.84 6.23
C ASP A 350 -7.90 32.73 6.45
N GLY A 351 -8.45 31.52 6.67
CA GLY A 351 -9.88 31.31 6.85
C GLY A 351 -10.69 31.49 5.56
N HIS A 352 -10.11 31.08 4.43
CA HIS A 352 -10.77 31.02 3.12
C HIS A 352 -11.36 32.37 2.67
N ARG A 353 -10.62 33.47 2.88
CA ARG A 353 -10.99 34.78 2.36
C ARG A 353 -10.73 34.85 0.84
N GLY A 354 -11.31 35.87 0.21
CA GLY A 354 -11.22 36.05 -1.24
C GLY A 354 -9.78 36.15 -1.76
N GLU A 355 -8.90 36.83 -1.04
CA GLU A 355 -7.51 37.05 -1.44
C GLU A 355 -6.72 35.74 -1.57
N SER A 356 -6.78 34.87 -0.56
CA SER A 356 -6.10 33.58 -0.60
C SER A 356 -6.72 32.62 -1.62
N LEU A 357 -8.05 32.66 -1.82
CA LEU A 357 -8.72 31.90 -2.89
C LEU A 357 -8.30 32.36 -4.29
N VAL A 358 -8.12 33.66 -4.51
CA VAL A 358 -7.59 34.21 -5.77
C VAL A 358 -6.15 33.72 -5.99
N MET A 359 -5.29 33.76 -4.95
CA MET A 359 -3.92 33.23 -5.06
C MET A 359 -3.88 31.74 -5.37
N LEU A 360 -4.79 30.94 -4.79
CA LEU A 360 -4.96 29.52 -5.10
C LEU A 360 -5.42 29.31 -6.56
N ALA A 361 -6.36 30.13 -7.06
CA ALA A 361 -6.81 30.07 -8.45
C ALA A 361 -5.68 30.42 -9.43
N LEU A 362 -4.90 31.47 -9.14
CA LEU A 362 -3.73 31.86 -9.93
C LEU A 362 -2.65 30.78 -9.92
N PHE A 363 -2.41 30.12 -8.78
CA PHE A 363 -1.49 29.00 -8.68
C PHE A 363 -1.97 27.80 -9.51
N GLY A 364 -3.25 27.46 -9.45
CA GLY A 364 -3.87 26.42 -10.27
C GLY A 364 -3.75 26.73 -11.77
N LEU A 365 -4.03 27.97 -12.17
CA LEU A 365 -3.86 28.45 -13.54
C LEU A 365 -2.40 28.39 -13.99
N LEU A 366 -1.45 28.77 -13.14
CA LEU A 366 -0.02 28.64 -13.42
C LEU A 366 0.36 27.18 -13.68
N CYS A 367 -0.14 26.25 -12.86
CA CYS A 367 0.09 24.81 -13.02
C CYS A 367 -0.49 24.26 -14.33
N VAL A 368 -1.71 24.69 -14.69
CA VAL A 368 -2.38 24.33 -15.94
C VAL A 368 -1.63 24.92 -17.14
N ALA A 369 -1.29 26.21 -17.11
CA ALA A 369 -0.57 26.89 -18.18
C ALA A 369 0.83 26.29 -18.39
N ALA A 370 1.56 26.02 -17.31
CA ALA A 370 2.87 25.36 -17.36
C ALA A 370 2.75 23.94 -17.91
N GLY A 371 1.75 23.17 -17.45
CA GLY A 371 1.49 21.82 -17.96
C GLY A 371 1.10 21.80 -19.44
N ARG A 372 0.39 22.83 -19.91
CA ARG A 372 -0.05 22.94 -21.31
C ARG A 372 1.06 23.39 -22.25
N ARG A 373 1.94 24.30 -21.80
CA ARG A 373 3.11 24.75 -22.55
C ARG A 373 4.20 23.68 -22.57
N ILE A 374 4.44 23.02 -21.44
CA ILE A 374 5.47 21.99 -21.31
C ILE A 374 4.77 20.66 -21.08
N GLU A 375 4.40 20.00 -22.17
CA GLU A 375 3.66 18.74 -22.08
C GLU A 375 4.41 17.71 -21.22
N ARG A 376 5.76 17.72 -21.19
CA ARG A 376 6.60 16.84 -20.35
C ARG A 376 6.18 16.85 -18.86
N ILE A 377 5.83 18.01 -18.33
CA ILE A 377 5.40 18.22 -16.93
C ILE A 377 3.88 18.42 -16.79
N ALA A 378 3.06 18.03 -17.77
CA ALA A 378 1.59 18.21 -17.72
C ALA A 378 0.92 17.69 -16.42
N GLY A 379 1.54 16.72 -15.73
CA GLY A 379 1.08 16.27 -14.40
C GLY A 379 1.04 17.35 -13.31
N VAL A 380 1.74 18.48 -13.49
CA VAL A 380 1.68 19.63 -12.56
C VAL A 380 0.27 20.23 -12.50
N ALA A 381 -0.54 20.14 -13.56
CA ALA A 381 -1.94 20.56 -13.52
C ALA A 381 -2.75 19.81 -12.46
N TRP A 382 -2.53 18.50 -12.30
CA TRP A 382 -3.15 17.68 -11.25
C TRP A 382 -2.62 18.01 -9.86
N ILE A 383 -1.39 18.51 -9.74
CA ILE A 383 -0.84 18.97 -8.46
C ILE A 383 -1.54 20.26 -8.01
N GLY A 384 -1.72 21.22 -8.92
CA GLY A 384 -2.53 22.42 -8.64
C GLY A 384 -3.96 22.04 -8.25
N ALA A 385 -4.52 21.04 -8.94
CA ALA A 385 -5.86 20.55 -8.65
C ALA A 385 -5.95 19.87 -7.27
N LEU A 386 -4.92 19.11 -6.87
CA LEU A 386 -4.82 18.54 -5.54
C LEU A 386 -4.71 19.62 -4.45
N ALA A 387 -3.95 20.70 -4.68
CA ALA A 387 -3.89 21.83 -3.76
C ALA A 387 -5.27 22.45 -3.53
N VAL A 388 -6.06 22.59 -4.59
CA VAL A 388 -7.45 23.05 -4.51
C VAL A 388 -8.31 22.09 -3.69
N LEU A 389 -8.25 20.80 -3.98
CA LEU A 389 -8.99 19.78 -3.21
C LEU A 389 -8.61 19.82 -1.73
N LEU A 390 -7.33 19.95 -1.39
CA LEU A 390 -6.88 20.05 0.00
C LEU A 390 -7.43 21.31 0.69
N ALA A 391 -7.38 22.47 0.02
CA ALA A 391 -7.88 23.73 0.58
C ALA A 391 -9.39 23.69 0.88
N PHE A 392 -10.19 23.14 -0.03
CA PHE A 392 -11.62 22.94 0.19
C PHE A 392 -11.90 21.84 1.19
N ALA A 393 -11.11 20.76 1.18
CA ALA A 393 -11.24 19.67 2.13
C ALA A 393 -10.94 20.11 3.56
N SER A 394 -10.28 21.24 3.80
CA SER A 394 -10.08 21.82 5.14
C SER A 394 -11.06 22.92 5.51
N TRP A 395 -11.97 23.32 4.61
CA TRP A 395 -12.95 24.38 4.90
C TRP A 395 -13.99 23.88 5.89
N THR A 396 -14.02 24.46 7.09
CA THR A 396 -15.08 24.23 8.07
C THR A 396 -16.26 25.15 7.77
N VAL A 397 -17.36 24.56 7.29
CA VAL A 397 -18.59 25.30 7.02
C VAL A 397 -19.57 25.01 8.18
N PRO A 398 -20.31 26.01 8.68
CA PRO A 398 -21.38 25.75 9.63
C PRO A 398 -22.33 24.70 9.07
N ARG A 399 -22.60 23.65 9.87
CA ARG A 399 -23.59 22.63 9.50
C ARG A 399 -24.90 23.33 9.20
N TRP A 400 -25.57 22.90 8.13
CA TRP A 400 -26.87 23.47 7.76
C TRP A 400 -27.83 23.32 8.94
N PRO A 401 -28.21 24.41 9.63
CA PRO A 401 -29.10 24.30 10.76
C PRO A 401 -30.46 23.82 10.24
N LEU A 402 -31.00 22.76 10.83
CA LEU A 402 -32.41 22.46 10.70
C LEU A 402 -33.14 23.46 11.63
N PRO A 403 -33.79 24.54 11.15
CA PRO A 403 -34.91 25.04 11.92
C PRO A 403 -35.88 23.85 12.10
N PRO A 404 -36.50 23.66 13.28
CA PRO A 404 -37.59 22.71 13.39
C PRO A 404 -38.57 22.99 12.25
N PRO A 405 -39.08 21.97 11.55
CA PRO A 405 -39.93 22.18 10.39
C PRO A 405 -41.05 23.13 10.81
N ALA A 406 -41.09 24.31 10.19
CA ALA A 406 -42.16 25.25 10.47
C ALA A 406 -43.46 24.51 10.17
N VAL A 407 -44.36 24.45 11.13
CA VAL A 407 -45.60 23.68 10.99
C VAL A 407 -46.67 24.68 10.54
N THR A 408 -47.49 24.33 9.55
CA THR A 408 -48.71 25.11 9.28
C THR A 408 -49.61 25.09 10.51
N ALA A 409 -50.56 26.03 10.59
CA ALA A 409 -51.54 26.05 11.68
C ALA A 409 -52.29 24.71 11.85
N ASP A 410 -52.35 23.89 10.78
CA ASP A 410 -52.98 22.57 10.73
C ASP A 410 -52.07 21.39 11.08
N GLY A 411 -50.83 21.63 11.53
CA GLY A 411 -49.94 20.53 11.94
C GLY A 411 -49.09 19.91 10.81
N HIS A 412 -49.13 20.44 9.58
CA HIS A 412 -48.34 19.91 8.47
C HIS A 412 -46.95 20.56 8.39
N PRO A 413 -45.87 19.80 8.18
CA PRO A 413 -44.54 20.35 8.01
C PRO A 413 -44.46 21.18 6.71
N ILE A 414 -44.09 22.45 6.83
CA ILE A 414 -43.76 23.32 5.70
C ILE A 414 -42.42 22.84 5.15
N VAL A 415 -42.45 22.31 3.92
CA VAL A 415 -41.23 22.01 3.16
C VAL A 415 -40.57 23.35 2.84
N PRO A 416 -39.38 23.65 3.39
CA PRO A 416 -38.67 24.88 3.06
C PRO A 416 -38.40 24.92 1.55
N SER A 417 -38.45 26.11 0.94
CA SER A 417 -38.01 26.22 -0.46
C SER A 417 -36.54 25.80 -0.58
N PRO A 418 -36.13 25.16 -1.69
CA PRO A 418 -34.75 24.75 -1.87
C PRO A 418 -33.79 25.94 -1.70
N GLY A 419 -32.87 25.86 -0.73
CA GLY A 419 -31.93 26.95 -0.41
C GLY A 419 -32.38 27.94 0.66
N ALA A 420 -33.61 27.85 1.19
CA ALA A 420 -34.06 28.69 2.30
C ALA A 420 -33.26 28.39 3.58
N GLY A 421 -32.66 29.44 4.16
CA GLY A 421 -31.91 29.33 5.43
C GLY A 421 -30.42 29.04 5.29
N LEU A 422 -29.86 29.03 4.08
CA LEU A 422 -28.40 28.93 3.86
C LEU A 422 -27.64 30.05 4.58
N PRO A 423 -26.76 29.73 5.55
CA PRO A 423 -25.83 30.73 6.09
C PRO A 423 -25.02 31.35 4.94
N PHE A 424 -24.78 32.67 5.00
CA PHE A 424 -23.99 33.39 3.98
C PHE A 424 -22.63 32.72 3.70
N GLN A 425 -22.02 32.13 4.74
CA GLN A 425 -20.76 31.38 4.62
C GLN A 425 -20.89 30.11 3.77
N SER A 426 -21.98 29.36 3.89
CA SER A 426 -22.25 28.17 3.07
C SER A 426 -22.46 28.53 1.60
N GLY A 427 -23.12 29.66 1.32
CA GLY A 427 -23.24 30.21 -0.03
C GLY A 427 -21.89 30.59 -0.64
N ARG A 428 -21.02 31.28 0.12
CA ARG A 428 -19.65 31.61 -0.30
C ARG A 428 -18.82 30.37 -0.65
N PHE A 429 -18.93 29.33 0.18
CA PHE A 429 -18.29 28.04 -0.07
C PHE A 429 -18.77 27.41 -1.39
N LEU A 430 -20.09 27.34 -1.61
CA LEU A 430 -20.66 26.79 -2.85
C LEU A 430 -20.24 27.55 -4.11
N TRP A 431 -20.23 28.89 -4.06
CA TRP A 431 -19.74 29.72 -5.16
C TRP A 431 -18.27 29.48 -5.46
N ALA A 432 -17.43 29.35 -4.42
CA ALA A 432 -16.03 29.05 -4.58
C ALA A 432 -15.82 27.64 -5.19
N VAL A 433 -16.49 26.61 -4.66
CA VAL A 433 -16.44 25.24 -5.22
C VAL A 433 -16.89 25.23 -6.68
N GLY A 434 -18.03 25.85 -7.00
CA GLY A 434 -18.56 25.96 -8.36
C GLY A 434 -17.60 26.70 -9.29
N GLY A 435 -16.98 27.79 -8.82
CA GLY A 435 -15.98 28.54 -9.56
C GLY A 435 -14.73 27.71 -9.90
N PHE A 436 -14.20 26.95 -8.95
CA PHE A 436 -13.05 26.06 -9.20
C PHE A 436 -13.42 24.84 -10.05
N ALA A 437 -14.64 24.29 -9.90
CA ALA A 437 -15.15 23.23 -10.76
C ALA A 437 -15.26 23.70 -12.21
N LEU A 438 -15.77 24.91 -12.44
CA LEU A 438 -15.82 25.53 -13.77
C LEU A 438 -14.42 25.82 -14.29
N LEU A 439 -13.53 26.38 -13.48
CA LEU A 439 -12.15 26.68 -13.85
C LEU A 439 -11.42 25.43 -14.36
N TYR A 440 -11.37 24.36 -13.58
CA TYR A 440 -10.67 23.14 -13.96
C TYR A 440 -11.41 22.35 -15.04
N GLY A 441 -12.75 22.34 -15.02
CA GLY A 441 -13.59 21.75 -16.06
C GLY A 441 -13.32 22.39 -17.42
N MET A 442 -13.40 23.72 -17.50
CA MET A 442 -13.20 24.50 -18.72
C MET A 442 -11.74 24.51 -19.17
N CYS A 443 -10.79 24.79 -18.27
CA CYS A 443 -9.38 24.80 -18.63
C CYS A 443 -8.90 23.41 -19.07
N GLY A 444 -9.34 22.33 -18.42
CA GLY A 444 -9.07 20.96 -18.87
C GLY A 444 -9.70 20.67 -20.24
N PHE A 445 -10.95 21.10 -20.46
CA PHE A 445 -11.63 20.90 -21.74
C PHE A 445 -11.00 21.70 -22.90
N ILE A 446 -10.52 22.92 -22.64
CA ILE A 446 -9.81 23.72 -23.65
C ILE A 446 -8.42 23.13 -23.90
N ALA A 447 -7.71 22.74 -22.83
CA ALA A 447 -6.35 22.23 -22.91
C ALA A 447 -6.22 20.89 -23.66
N LEU A 448 -7.28 20.07 -23.72
CA LEU A 448 -7.24 18.79 -24.45
C LEU A 448 -7.09 18.98 -25.96
N TRP A 449 -7.59 20.07 -26.53
CA TRP A 449 -7.53 20.31 -27.97
C TRP A 449 -6.09 20.59 -28.40
N ARG A 450 -5.63 19.86 -29.43
CA ARG A 450 -4.25 19.95 -29.96
C ARG A 450 -3.17 19.62 -28.91
N SER A 451 -3.46 18.78 -27.91
CA SER A 451 -2.45 18.27 -26.97
C SER A 451 -2.15 16.80 -27.24
N THR A 452 -0.87 16.41 -27.12
CA THR A 452 -0.48 14.99 -27.18
C THR A 452 -0.94 14.23 -25.93
N ARG A 453 -1.34 14.95 -24.88
CA ARG A 453 -1.79 14.41 -23.58
C ARG A 453 -3.28 14.64 -23.35
N ALA A 454 -4.10 14.49 -24.39
CA ALA A 454 -5.57 14.66 -24.31
C ALA A 454 -6.20 13.92 -23.13
N ALA A 455 -5.73 12.70 -22.82
CA ALA A 455 -6.20 11.88 -21.70
C ALA A 455 -6.00 12.52 -20.31
N LEU A 456 -4.90 13.25 -20.10
CA LEU A 456 -4.64 13.95 -18.83
C LEU A 456 -5.61 15.11 -18.68
N TRP A 457 -5.77 15.91 -19.73
CA TRP A 457 -6.65 17.09 -19.73
C TRP A 457 -8.12 16.72 -19.62
N SER A 458 -8.56 15.66 -20.30
CA SER A 458 -9.91 15.10 -20.15
C SER A 458 -10.13 14.54 -18.75
N SER A 459 -9.13 13.90 -18.13
CA SER A 459 -9.27 13.42 -16.75
C SER A 459 -9.45 14.59 -15.79
N LEU A 460 -8.69 15.66 -15.96
CA LEU A 460 -8.80 16.87 -15.15
C LEU A 460 -10.18 17.52 -15.32
N ALA A 461 -10.63 17.66 -16.58
CA ALA A 461 -11.93 18.23 -16.92
C ALA A 461 -13.10 17.41 -16.37
N ALA A 462 -12.99 16.08 -16.39
CA ALA A 462 -14.07 15.18 -15.99
C ALA A 462 -14.13 14.98 -14.48
N TRP A 463 -13.00 14.79 -13.81
CA TRP A 463 -12.96 14.38 -12.40
C TRP A 463 -13.01 15.55 -11.42
N MET A 464 -12.40 16.70 -11.72
CA MET A 464 -12.38 17.83 -10.77
C MET A 464 -13.78 18.30 -10.38
N PRO A 465 -14.71 18.53 -11.32
CA PRO A 465 -16.08 18.91 -10.96
C PRO A 465 -16.79 17.86 -10.09
N VAL A 466 -16.59 16.56 -10.38
CA VAL A 466 -17.22 15.46 -9.65
C VAL A 466 -16.70 15.37 -8.22
N VAL A 467 -15.37 15.45 -8.05
CA VAL A 467 -14.75 15.37 -6.72
C VAL A 467 -15.07 16.62 -5.89
N LEU A 468 -15.10 17.81 -6.51
CA LEU A 468 -15.49 19.05 -5.84
C LEU A 468 -16.96 19.04 -5.41
N LEU A 469 -17.86 18.50 -6.24
CA LEU A 469 -19.27 18.30 -5.88
C LEU A 469 -19.42 17.31 -4.72
N ALA A 470 -18.70 16.20 -4.76
CA ALA A 470 -18.69 15.21 -3.68
C ALA A 470 -18.18 15.81 -2.35
N LEU A 471 -17.12 16.61 -2.44
CA LEU A 471 -16.53 17.30 -1.30
C LEU A 471 -17.50 18.34 -0.73
N ALA A 472 -18.20 19.08 -1.58
CA ALA A 472 -19.19 20.05 -1.14
C ALA A 472 -20.39 19.38 -0.43
N TYR A 473 -20.87 18.26 -0.96
CA TYR A 473 -21.91 17.47 -0.31
C TYR A 473 -21.45 16.96 1.05
N TRP A 474 -20.25 16.39 1.12
CA TRP A 474 -19.66 15.91 2.38
C TRP A 474 -19.47 17.01 3.42
N ARG A 475 -19.07 18.22 2.99
CA ARG A 475 -18.80 19.36 3.89
C ARG A 475 -20.06 20.06 4.39
N LEU A 476 -21.12 20.11 3.59
CA LEU A 476 -22.36 20.76 3.96
C LEU A 476 -23.34 19.84 4.69
N ASP A 477 -23.25 18.53 4.45
CA ASP A 477 -24.14 17.51 5.02
C ASP A 477 -25.62 17.90 4.89
N PRO A 478 -26.11 18.07 3.65
CA PRO A 478 -27.43 18.63 3.41
C PRO A 478 -28.55 17.69 3.91
N PRO A 479 -29.75 18.24 4.23
CA PRO A 479 -30.89 17.44 4.65
C PRO A 479 -31.26 16.40 3.58
N GLN A 480 -31.69 15.22 4.03
CA GLN A 480 -32.00 14.09 3.16
C GLN A 480 -33.13 14.37 2.14
N ALA A 481 -33.98 15.37 2.40
CA ALA A 481 -35.08 15.76 1.51
C ALA A 481 -34.63 16.68 0.35
N ASP A 482 -33.37 17.15 0.32
CA ASP A 482 -32.92 18.11 -0.69
C ASP A 482 -32.59 17.42 -2.03
N THR A 483 -33.50 17.59 -2.98
CA THR A 483 -33.36 17.02 -4.33
C THR A 483 -32.35 17.77 -5.21
N LEU A 484 -31.93 18.99 -4.85
CA LEU A 484 -31.03 19.79 -5.68
C LEU A 484 -29.65 19.12 -5.84
N TRP A 485 -29.17 18.40 -4.83
CA TRP A 485 -27.88 17.72 -4.85
C TRP A 485 -27.85 16.55 -5.86
N PRO A 486 -28.75 15.56 -5.80
CA PRO A 486 -28.88 14.54 -6.84
C PRO A 486 -29.06 15.13 -8.23
N VAL A 487 -29.89 16.19 -8.38
CA VAL A 487 -30.14 16.85 -9.67
C VAL A 487 -28.87 17.52 -10.21
N SER A 488 -28.09 18.17 -9.35
CA SER A 488 -26.80 18.78 -9.73
C SER A 488 -25.81 17.72 -10.20
N SER A 489 -25.80 16.57 -9.52
CA SER A 489 -24.98 15.42 -9.89
C SER A 489 -25.39 14.82 -11.24
N LEU A 490 -26.70 14.70 -11.50
CA LEU A 490 -27.25 14.25 -12.77
C LEU A 490 -26.96 15.24 -13.90
N ALA A 491 -27.11 16.54 -13.64
CA ALA A 491 -26.77 17.61 -14.58
C ALA A 491 -25.28 17.58 -14.93
N LEU A 492 -24.41 17.36 -13.95
CA LEU A 492 -22.98 17.18 -14.19
C LEU A 492 -22.70 15.92 -15.02
N ALA A 493 -23.36 14.79 -14.74
CA ALA A 493 -23.25 13.58 -15.54
C ALA A 493 -23.66 13.84 -17.01
N ALA A 494 -24.78 14.52 -17.23
CA ALA A 494 -25.26 14.90 -18.55
C ALA A 494 -24.26 15.82 -19.28
N LEU A 495 -23.68 16.79 -18.58
CA LEU A 495 -22.64 17.69 -19.12
C LEU A 495 -21.38 16.91 -19.53
N LEU A 496 -20.94 15.96 -18.70
CA LEU A 496 -19.77 15.11 -19.00
C LEU A 496 -20.04 14.19 -20.20
N VAL A 497 -21.25 13.65 -20.32
CA VAL A 497 -21.68 12.89 -21.51
C VAL A 497 -21.73 13.79 -22.74
N ALA A 498 -22.27 15.01 -22.65
CA ALA A 498 -22.28 15.97 -23.76
C ALA A 498 -20.86 16.33 -24.22
N GLY A 499 -19.91 16.43 -23.29
CA GLY A 499 -18.48 16.63 -23.58
C GLY A 499 -17.84 15.51 -24.41
N THR A 500 -18.43 14.31 -24.45
CA THR A 500 -17.94 13.21 -25.31
C THR A 500 -18.25 13.42 -26.80
N GLY A 501 -19.30 14.18 -27.14
CA GLY A 501 -19.73 14.38 -28.54
C GLY A 501 -18.65 14.99 -29.43
N PRO A 502 -18.05 16.15 -29.04
CA PRO A 502 -16.93 16.75 -29.76
C PRO A 502 -15.69 15.83 -29.87
N LEU A 503 -15.42 15.04 -28.82
CA LEU A 503 -14.30 14.08 -28.79
C LEU A 503 -14.54 12.87 -29.71
N ALA A 504 -15.76 12.37 -29.76
CA ALA A 504 -16.13 11.22 -30.59
C ALA A 504 -15.90 11.49 -32.09
N ARG A 505 -16.10 12.74 -32.53
CA ARG A 505 -15.78 13.18 -33.91
C ARG A 505 -14.29 13.11 -34.24
N HIS A 506 -13.42 13.18 -33.23
CA HIS A 506 -11.97 13.18 -33.37
C HIS A 506 -11.32 11.90 -32.83
N ARG A 507 -12.08 10.80 -32.73
CA ARG A 507 -11.64 9.52 -32.12
C ARG A 507 -10.36 8.92 -32.70
N HIS A 508 -9.99 9.30 -33.92
CA HIS A 508 -8.82 8.80 -34.63
C HIS A 508 -7.50 9.46 -34.17
N GLN A 509 -7.56 10.53 -33.38
CA GLN A 509 -6.37 11.17 -32.82
C GLN A 509 -5.81 10.39 -31.62
N PRO A 510 -4.47 10.27 -31.49
CA PRO A 510 -3.84 9.57 -30.38
C PRO A 510 -4.22 10.22 -29.03
N GLY A 511 -4.66 9.40 -28.08
CA GLY A 511 -5.03 9.84 -26.72
C GLY A 511 -6.49 10.27 -26.52
N VAL A 512 -7.27 10.50 -27.59
CA VAL A 512 -8.69 10.87 -27.49
C VAL A 512 -9.56 9.71 -27.00
N SER A 513 -9.20 8.46 -27.34
CA SER A 513 -9.87 7.26 -26.83
C SER A 513 -9.80 7.13 -25.31
N LEU A 514 -8.61 7.39 -24.74
CA LEU A 514 -8.41 7.48 -23.30
C LEU A 514 -9.16 8.68 -22.70
N GLY A 515 -9.31 9.77 -23.46
CA GLY A 515 -10.09 10.91 -23.02
C GLY A 515 -11.59 10.66 -22.95
N LEU A 516 -12.15 9.94 -23.93
CA LEU A 516 -13.52 9.42 -23.88
C LEU A 516 -13.71 8.51 -22.67
N ALA A 517 -12.73 7.66 -22.34
CA ALA A 517 -12.75 6.84 -21.13
C ALA A 517 -12.83 7.70 -19.86
N ALA A 518 -12.08 8.80 -19.80
CA ALA A 518 -12.07 9.68 -18.64
C ALA A 518 -13.41 10.41 -18.44
N PHE A 519 -14.02 10.91 -19.52
CA PHE A 519 -15.36 11.51 -19.47
C PHE A 519 -16.44 10.49 -19.10
N ALA A 520 -16.39 9.28 -19.67
CA ALA A 520 -17.32 8.22 -19.30
C ALA A 520 -17.18 7.80 -17.82
N ALA A 521 -15.93 7.69 -17.33
CA ALA A 521 -15.67 7.40 -15.92
C ALA A 521 -16.15 8.54 -15.00
N GLY A 522 -15.93 9.80 -15.39
CA GLY A 522 -16.45 10.96 -14.66
C GLY A 522 -17.97 11.00 -14.64
N ALA A 523 -18.63 10.73 -15.77
CA ALA A 523 -20.10 10.66 -15.85
C ALA A 523 -20.66 9.53 -14.98
N ALA A 524 -20.03 8.34 -15.01
CA ALA A 524 -20.39 7.24 -14.11
C ALA A 524 -20.18 7.62 -12.63
N GLY A 525 -19.08 8.32 -12.31
CA GLY A 525 -18.80 8.83 -10.97
C GLY A 525 -19.83 9.88 -10.50
N ALA A 526 -20.28 10.76 -11.39
CA ALA A 526 -21.34 11.72 -11.11
C ALA A 526 -22.69 11.02 -10.88
N LEU A 527 -23.08 10.05 -11.72
CA LEU A 527 -24.28 9.25 -11.49
C LEU A 527 -24.21 8.49 -10.16
N SER A 528 -23.04 7.92 -9.85
CA SER A 528 -22.78 7.27 -8.57
C SER A 528 -22.99 8.24 -7.41
N LEU A 529 -22.46 9.45 -7.52
CA LEU A 529 -22.58 10.47 -6.51
C LEU A 529 -24.05 10.89 -6.33
N GLY A 530 -24.81 11.03 -7.41
CA GLY A 530 -26.25 11.30 -7.35
C GLY A 530 -27.02 10.16 -6.65
N ALA A 531 -26.65 8.90 -6.92
CA ALA A 531 -27.22 7.75 -6.23
C ALA A 531 -26.88 7.74 -4.73
N VAL A 532 -25.66 8.12 -4.33
CA VAL A 532 -25.25 8.32 -2.93
C VAL A 532 -26.12 9.35 -2.22
N MET A 533 -26.44 10.44 -2.92
CA MET A 533 -27.23 11.55 -2.37
C MET A 533 -28.70 11.18 -2.19
N MET A 534 -29.21 10.19 -2.94
CA MET A 534 -30.63 9.83 -2.98
C MET A 534 -30.96 8.53 -2.24
N LEU A 535 -30.05 7.55 -2.23
CA LEU A 535 -30.27 6.20 -1.71
C LEU A 535 -29.63 6.01 -0.32
N ARG A 536 -30.37 5.41 0.61
CA ARG A 536 -29.92 5.14 1.99
C ARG A 536 -29.09 3.86 2.11
N GLU A 537 -28.19 3.83 3.10
CA GLU A 537 -27.49 2.66 3.69
C GLU A 537 -27.19 1.51 2.72
N ALA A 538 -28.10 0.54 2.66
CA ALA A 538 -28.00 -0.67 1.87
C ALA A 538 -28.05 -0.43 0.35
N TRP A 539 -28.95 0.46 -0.09
CA TRP A 539 -29.21 0.75 -1.50
C TRP A 539 -28.04 1.47 -2.17
N LEU A 540 -27.29 2.26 -1.40
CA LEU A 540 -26.07 2.89 -1.88
C LEU A 540 -25.02 1.84 -2.29
N THR A 541 -24.76 0.85 -1.44
CA THR A 541 -23.79 -0.22 -1.77
C THR A 541 -24.23 -1.06 -2.96
N VAL A 542 -25.54 -1.32 -3.07
CA VAL A 542 -26.14 -1.98 -4.23
C VAL A 542 -25.97 -1.14 -5.50
N ALA A 543 -26.20 0.17 -5.43
CA ALA A 543 -26.02 1.07 -6.57
C ALA A 543 -24.56 1.16 -7.04
N LEU A 544 -23.60 1.18 -6.10
CA LEU A 544 -22.17 1.11 -6.43
C LEU A 544 -21.81 -0.22 -7.11
N ALA A 545 -22.31 -1.33 -6.59
CA ALA A 545 -22.06 -2.65 -7.17
C ALA A 545 -22.72 -2.80 -8.56
N ALA A 546 -23.88 -2.19 -8.78
CA ALA A 546 -24.57 -2.17 -10.07
C ALA A 546 -23.81 -1.38 -11.16
N GLN A 547 -22.89 -0.48 -10.79
CA GLN A 547 -22.03 0.20 -11.76
C GLN A 547 -20.96 -0.72 -12.35
N VAL A 548 -20.50 -1.70 -11.58
CA VAL A 548 -19.45 -2.64 -12.00
C VAL A 548 -19.81 -3.37 -13.31
N PRO A 549 -21.02 -3.97 -13.47
CA PRO A 549 -21.41 -4.54 -14.75
C PRO A 549 -21.58 -3.48 -15.85
N VAL A 550 -22.08 -2.28 -15.55
CA VAL A 550 -22.19 -1.19 -16.56
C VAL A 550 -20.81 -0.81 -17.11
N LEU A 551 -19.81 -0.65 -16.23
CA LEU A 551 -18.42 -0.37 -16.62
C LEU A 551 -17.81 -1.52 -17.42
N ALA A 552 -18.08 -2.77 -17.04
CA ALA A 552 -17.64 -3.95 -17.77
C ALA A 552 -18.28 -4.05 -19.17
N TRP A 553 -19.57 -3.73 -19.29
CA TRP A 553 -20.27 -3.64 -20.57
C TRP A 553 -19.69 -2.54 -21.46
N LEU A 554 -19.37 -1.38 -20.86
CA LEU A 554 -18.79 -0.24 -21.55
C LEU A 554 -17.37 -0.55 -22.07
N GLU A 555 -16.55 -1.23 -21.27
CA GLU A 555 -15.25 -1.74 -21.71
C GLU A 555 -15.42 -2.66 -22.91
N ARG A 556 -16.34 -3.62 -22.84
CA ARG A 556 -16.59 -4.56 -23.93
C ARG A 556 -17.03 -3.85 -25.22
N ARG A 557 -17.86 -2.81 -25.11
CA ARG A 557 -18.36 -2.01 -26.24
C ARG A 557 -17.29 -1.10 -26.86
N MET A 558 -16.46 -0.47 -26.02
CA MET A 558 -15.50 0.55 -26.46
C MET A 558 -14.07 0.02 -26.66
N GLY A 559 -13.75 -1.20 -26.21
CA GLY A 559 -12.41 -1.77 -26.28
C GLY A 559 -11.38 -1.09 -25.35
N LEU A 560 -11.83 -0.33 -24.36
CA LEU A 560 -10.99 0.54 -23.52
C LEU A 560 -10.54 -0.18 -22.25
N ARG A 561 -9.42 -0.90 -22.31
CA ARG A 561 -8.85 -1.60 -21.12
C ARG A 561 -8.51 -0.69 -19.94
N SER A 562 -8.41 0.62 -20.15
CA SER A 562 -8.24 1.60 -19.06
C SER A 562 -9.43 1.63 -18.09
N LEU A 563 -10.63 1.22 -18.51
CA LEU A 563 -11.81 1.12 -17.64
C LEU A 563 -11.64 0.04 -16.55
N ARG A 564 -10.78 -0.96 -16.76
CA ARG A 564 -10.46 -1.97 -15.73
C ARG A 564 -9.94 -1.36 -14.44
N ALA A 565 -9.16 -0.28 -14.52
CA ALA A 565 -8.68 0.40 -13.32
C ALA A 565 -9.80 1.10 -12.54
N VAL A 566 -10.79 1.64 -13.25
CA VAL A 566 -11.99 2.23 -12.63
C VAL A 566 -12.84 1.15 -11.99
N ILE A 567 -13.03 0.01 -12.69
CA ILE A 567 -13.70 -1.18 -12.15
C ILE A 567 -13.02 -1.64 -10.86
N LEU A 568 -11.68 -1.74 -10.83
CA LEU A 568 -10.94 -2.11 -9.62
C LEU A 568 -11.19 -1.16 -8.45
N LEU A 569 -11.27 0.14 -8.71
CA LEU A 569 -11.53 1.14 -7.66
C LEU A 569 -12.93 0.97 -7.08
N VAL A 570 -13.95 0.84 -7.95
CA VAL A 570 -15.35 0.63 -7.51
C VAL A 570 -15.49 -0.68 -6.76
N VAL A 571 -14.91 -1.78 -7.29
CA VAL A 571 -14.89 -3.09 -6.63
C VAL A 571 -14.22 -3.00 -5.26
N GLY A 572 -13.09 -2.31 -5.15
CA GLY A 572 -12.40 -2.09 -3.88
C GLY A 572 -13.26 -1.34 -2.88
N ALA A 573 -13.96 -0.28 -3.30
CA ALA A 573 -14.87 0.48 -2.44
C ALA A 573 -16.05 -0.38 -1.94
N VAL A 574 -16.66 -1.17 -2.83
CA VAL A 574 -17.77 -2.08 -2.47
C VAL A 574 -17.30 -3.18 -1.51
N LEU A 575 -16.13 -3.77 -1.74
CA LEU A 575 -15.55 -4.79 -0.85
C LEU A 575 -15.25 -4.22 0.54
N VAL A 576 -14.60 -3.06 0.63
CA VAL A 576 -14.33 -2.40 1.93
C VAL A 576 -15.64 -2.12 2.65
N ARG A 577 -16.65 -1.61 1.93
CA ARG A 577 -17.92 -1.23 2.54
C ARG A 577 -18.78 -2.39 3.00
N LEU A 578 -18.78 -3.55 2.32
CA LEU A 578 -19.63 -4.69 2.70
C LEU A 578 -18.90 -5.77 3.51
N ALA A 579 -17.56 -5.86 3.41
CA ALA A 579 -16.79 -6.89 4.09
C ALA A 579 -15.98 -6.38 5.29
N LEU A 580 -15.63 -5.08 5.33
CA LEU A 580 -14.75 -4.52 6.38
C LEU A 580 -15.42 -3.45 7.24
N ASN A 581 -16.67 -3.08 6.97
CA ASN A 581 -17.40 -2.06 7.74
C ASN A 581 -18.29 -2.75 8.80
N PRO A 582 -18.03 -2.58 10.11
CA PRO A 582 -18.84 -3.17 11.16
C PRO A 582 -20.28 -2.66 11.18
N SER A 583 -20.51 -1.40 10.79
CA SER A 583 -21.85 -0.78 10.81
C SER A 583 -22.86 -1.47 9.87
N VAL A 584 -22.40 -2.36 9.00
CA VAL A 584 -23.25 -3.15 8.08
C VAL A 584 -24.18 -4.10 8.84
N LEU A 585 -23.84 -4.45 10.08
CA LEU A 585 -24.68 -5.26 10.98
C LEU A 585 -25.94 -4.50 11.44
N GLU A 586 -25.86 -3.16 11.51
CA GLU A 586 -26.94 -2.27 11.98
C GLU A 586 -27.86 -1.77 10.84
N TYR A 587 -27.60 -2.14 9.58
CA TYR A 587 -28.26 -1.56 8.38
C TYR A 587 -29.68 -2.04 8.09
N GLY A 588 -30.23 -2.99 8.84
CA GLY A 588 -31.52 -3.61 8.49
C GLY A 588 -32.43 -3.90 9.68
N GLU A 589 -33.57 -3.21 9.74
CA GLU A 589 -34.71 -3.58 10.60
C GLU A 589 -35.34 -4.92 10.15
N ASP A 590 -35.32 -5.20 8.83
CA ASP A 590 -35.80 -6.45 8.20
C ASP A 590 -34.64 -7.44 7.96
N GLY A 591 -34.11 -8.03 9.04
CA GLY A 591 -32.85 -8.79 9.09
C GLY A 591 -32.48 -9.61 7.83
N LEU A 592 -33.38 -10.42 7.28
CA LEU A 592 -33.08 -11.25 6.10
C LEU A 592 -33.23 -10.54 4.74
N GLY A 593 -34.19 -9.63 4.61
CA GLY A 593 -34.46 -8.94 3.34
C GLY A 593 -33.24 -8.16 2.88
N TRP A 594 -32.70 -7.36 3.80
CA TRP A 594 -31.48 -6.58 3.60
C TRP A 594 -30.27 -7.42 3.20
N ILE A 595 -29.98 -8.50 3.89
CA ILE A 595 -28.79 -9.32 3.58
C ILE A 595 -28.90 -9.87 2.15
N VAL A 596 -30.10 -10.31 1.72
CA VAL A 596 -30.31 -10.86 0.39
C VAL A 596 -30.07 -9.83 -0.71
N TYR A 597 -30.68 -8.65 -0.66
CA TYR A 597 -30.44 -7.65 -1.71
C TYR A 597 -29.07 -6.95 -1.54
N GLY A 598 -28.59 -6.79 -0.31
CA GLY A 598 -27.34 -6.14 0.06
C GLY A 598 -26.07 -6.90 -0.32
N TYR A 599 -26.07 -8.23 -0.21
CA TYR A 599 -24.93 -9.07 -0.63
C TYR A 599 -25.21 -9.84 -1.93
N GLY A 600 -26.46 -10.23 -2.18
CA GLY A 600 -26.84 -10.99 -3.38
C GLY A 600 -26.74 -10.18 -4.67
N LEU A 601 -27.24 -8.93 -4.69
CA LEU A 601 -27.13 -8.08 -5.89
C LEU A 601 -25.68 -7.73 -6.22
N PRO A 602 -24.81 -7.35 -5.25
CA PRO A 602 -23.39 -7.16 -5.54
C PRO A 602 -22.68 -8.43 -6.01
N ALA A 603 -22.96 -9.59 -5.42
CA ALA A 603 -22.41 -10.86 -5.89
C ALA A 603 -22.80 -11.12 -7.36
N ALA A 604 -24.08 -10.97 -7.70
CA ALA A 604 -24.57 -11.12 -9.06
C ALA A 604 -23.92 -10.11 -10.02
N GLY A 605 -23.81 -8.84 -9.61
CA GLY A 605 -23.17 -7.78 -10.39
C GLY A 605 -21.69 -8.09 -10.68
N PHE A 606 -20.96 -8.62 -9.69
CA PHE A 606 -19.55 -8.99 -9.85
C PHE A 606 -19.39 -10.20 -10.79
N PHE A 607 -20.22 -11.23 -10.65
CA PHE A 607 -20.19 -12.38 -11.56
C PHE A 607 -20.60 -12.01 -13.00
N LEU A 608 -21.59 -11.12 -13.16
CA LEU A 608 -22.02 -10.60 -14.45
C LEU A 608 -20.90 -9.79 -15.12
N ALA A 609 -20.26 -8.90 -14.37
CA ALA A 609 -19.11 -8.14 -14.85
C ALA A 609 -17.94 -9.05 -15.23
N ALA A 610 -17.60 -10.04 -14.39
CA ALA A 610 -16.56 -11.02 -14.69
C ALA A 610 -16.88 -11.83 -15.96
N HIS A 611 -18.16 -12.16 -16.18
CA HIS A 611 -18.61 -12.85 -17.39
C HIS A 611 -18.47 -11.99 -18.65
N TRP A 612 -18.88 -10.72 -18.60
CA TRP A 612 -18.77 -9.79 -19.73
C TRP A 612 -17.33 -9.44 -20.09
N LEU A 613 -16.47 -9.21 -19.09
CA LEU A 613 -15.04 -8.94 -19.29
C LEU A 613 -14.29 -10.12 -19.89
N ARG A 614 -14.67 -11.35 -19.51
CA ARG A 614 -14.09 -12.59 -20.05
C ARG A 614 -14.53 -12.85 -21.49
N SER A 615 -15.78 -12.53 -21.80
CA SER A 615 -16.36 -12.71 -23.14
C SER A 615 -15.98 -11.58 -24.11
N ALA A 616 -14.93 -10.81 -23.79
CA ALA A 616 -14.44 -9.75 -24.66
C ALA A 616 -13.82 -10.34 -25.95
N PRO A 617 -14.05 -9.73 -27.12
CA PRO A 617 -13.66 -10.30 -28.43
C PRO A 617 -12.16 -10.56 -28.61
N ASP A 618 -11.31 -9.86 -27.86
CA ASP A 618 -9.85 -9.85 -28.04
C ASP A 618 -9.12 -11.11 -27.56
N GLY A 619 -9.81 -12.13 -27.03
CA GLY A 619 -9.22 -13.37 -26.53
C GLY A 619 -8.29 -13.22 -25.30
N ARG A 620 -8.11 -12.00 -24.77
CA ARG A 620 -7.25 -11.64 -23.62
C ARG A 620 -8.05 -11.10 -22.43
N GLY A 621 -9.32 -11.48 -22.30
CA GLY A 621 -10.24 -10.95 -21.28
C GLY A 621 -10.00 -11.48 -19.86
N ASP A 622 -9.27 -12.58 -19.71
CA ASP A 622 -9.04 -13.27 -18.45
C ASP A 622 -7.77 -12.76 -17.75
N ASP A 623 -7.93 -11.74 -16.91
CA ASP A 623 -6.84 -11.07 -16.19
C ASP A 623 -7.11 -10.98 -14.68
N GLY A 624 -6.24 -10.26 -13.96
CA GLY A 624 -6.37 -10.07 -12.52
C GLY A 624 -7.65 -9.34 -12.07
N VAL A 625 -8.29 -8.54 -12.95
CA VAL A 625 -9.54 -7.83 -12.61
C VAL A 625 -10.71 -8.79 -12.60
N VAL A 626 -10.76 -9.69 -13.58
CA VAL A 626 -11.75 -10.77 -13.61
C VAL A 626 -11.57 -11.69 -12.41
N ALA A 627 -10.31 -12.01 -12.06
CA ALA A 627 -10.02 -12.80 -10.87
C ALA A 627 -10.51 -12.11 -9.58
N LEU A 628 -10.31 -10.80 -9.43
CA LEU A 628 -10.79 -10.05 -8.26
C LEU A 628 -12.33 -10.01 -8.20
N LEU A 629 -13.01 -9.84 -9.34
CA LEU A 629 -14.47 -9.87 -9.40
C LEU A 629 -15.03 -11.24 -9.00
N GLU A 630 -14.44 -12.33 -9.50
CA GLU A 630 -14.81 -13.69 -9.08
C GLU A 630 -14.56 -13.90 -7.58
N ALA A 631 -13.42 -13.42 -7.06
CA ALA A 631 -13.08 -13.54 -5.65
C ALA A 631 -14.07 -12.75 -4.76
N GLY A 632 -14.36 -11.51 -5.14
CA GLY A 632 -15.33 -10.66 -4.44
C GLY A 632 -16.75 -11.22 -4.49
N GLY A 633 -17.17 -11.76 -5.64
CA GLY A 633 -18.46 -12.43 -5.77
C GLY A 633 -18.57 -13.67 -4.87
N LEU A 634 -17.51 -14.50 -4.80
CA LEU A 634 -17.45 -15.64 -3.88
C LEU A 634 -17.44 -15.21 -2.40
N ALA A 635 -16.74 -14.13 -2.07
CA ALA A 635 -16.74 -13.56 -0.72
C ALA A 635 -18.14 -13.08 -0.32
N PHE A 636 -18.86 -12.36 -1.20
CA PHE A 636 -20.23 -11.92 -0.94
C PHE A 636 -21.22 -13.07 -0.85
N VAL A 637 -21.09 -14.14 -1.65
CA VAL A 637 -21.91 -15.35 -1.47
C VAL A 637 -21.64 -16.01 -0.11
N THR A 638 -20.37 -16.04 0.32
CA THR A 638 -20.01 -16.59 1.63
C THR A 638 -20.60 -15.77 2.76
N LEU A 639 -20.48 -14.44 2.70
CA LEU A 639 -21.05 -13.51 3.69
C LEU A 639 -22.58 -13.55 3.70
N LEU A 640 -23.23 -13.58 2.53
CA LEU A 640 -24.67 -13.74 2.40
C LEU A 640 -25.16 -14.98 3.14
N LEU A 641 -24.48 -16.12 2.96
CA LEU A 641 -24.88 -17.36 3.62
C LEU A 641 -24.57 -17.34 5.12
N SER A 642 -23.42 -16.81 5.55
CA SER A 642 -23.08 -16.72 6.98
C SER A 642 -23.99 -15.75 7.74
N LEU A 643 -24.17 -14.54 7.24
CA LEU A 643 -25.10 -13.58 7.85
C LEU A 643 -26.56 -14.05 7.76
N GLY A 644 -26.92 -14.77 6.69
CA GLY A 644 -28.22 -15.40 6.57
C GLY A 644 -28.47 -16.49 7.64
N ILE A 645 -27.46 -17.29 7.99
CA ILE A 645 -27.54 -18.26 9.09
C ILE A 645 -27.76 -17.51 10.40
N GLN A 646 -26.95 -16.49 10.69
CA GLN A 646 -27.05 -15.69 11.92
C GLN A 646 -28.43 -15.03 12.05
N ALA A 647 -28.93 -14.42 10.97
CA ALA A 647 -30.27 -13.82 10.93
C ALA A 647 -31.39 -14.86 11.13
N LEU A 648 -31.25 -16.08 10.60
CA LEU A 648 -32.23 -17.15 10.79
C LEU A 648 -32.18 -17.78 12.19
N THR A 649 -31.01 -17.86 12.82
CA THR A 649 -30.86 -18.47 14.14
C THR A 649 -31.20 -17.51 15.27
N ARG A 650 -30.86 -16.22 15.14
CA ARG A 650 -30.99 -15.22 16.21
C ARG A 650 -31.97 -14.09 15.95
N GLY A 651 -32.23 -13.77 14.68
CA GLY A 651 -32.98 -12.57 14.31
C GLY A 651 -32.21 -11.24 14.45
N THR A 652 -31.03 -11.24 15.07
CA THR A 652 -30.14 -10.07 15.21
C THR A 652 -28.74 -10.35 14.67
N LEU A 653 -28.01 -9.30 14.28
CA LEU A 653 -26.68 -9.39 13.65
C LEU A 653 -25.54 -8.86 14.51
N ASP A 654 -25.84 -8.24 15.65
CA ASP A 654 -24.86 -7.44 16.42
C ASP A 654 -24.00 -8.27 17.39
N GLU A 655 -24.38 -9.51 17.66
CA GLU A 655 -23.71 -10.38 18.62
C GLU A 655 -22.99 -11.55 17.93
N PRO A 656 -21.77 -11.92 18.39
CA PRO A 656 -21.02 -13.04 17.83
C PRO A 656 -21.68 -14.39 18.15
N PRO A 657 -21.43 -15.45 17.34
CA PRO A 657 -21.95 -16.79 17.58
C PRO A 657 -21.56 -17.35 18.95
N ASP A 658 -22.55 -17.87 19.68
CA ASP A 658 -22.48 -18.32 21.08
C ASP A 658 -22.98 -19.76 21.26
N THR A 659 -23.86 -20.24 20.38
CA THR A 659 -24.36 -21.61 20.40
C THR A 659 -23.54 -22.51 19.49
N LEU A 660 -23.31 -23.75 19.95
CA LEU A 660 -22.60 -24.76 19.17
C LEU A 660 -23.33 -25.05 17.85
N ARG A 661 -24.67 -25.04 17.87
CA ARG A 661 -25.50 -25.27 16.68
C ARG A 661 -25.27 -24.22 15.59
N GLU A 662 -25.22 -22.95 15.95
CA GLU A 662 -24.99 -21.87 14.98
C GLU A 662 -23.59 -21.95 14.38
N VAL A 663 -22.58 -22.15 15.21
CA VAL A 663 -21.18 -22.30 14.76
C VAL A 663 -21.02 -23.53 13.85
N ALA A 664 -21.72 -24.63 14.17
CA ALA A 664 -21.73 -25.82 13.34
C ALA A 664 -22.32 -25.56 11.94
N LEU A 665 -23.43 -24.82 11.83
CA LEU A 665 -24.03 -24.45 10.54
C LEU A 665 -23.05 -23.64 9.67
N HIS A 666 -22.33 -22.70 10.26
CA HIS A 666 -21.28 -21.94 9.58
C HIS A 666 -20.17 -22.85 9.03
N THR A 667 -19.64 -23.74 9.87
CA THR A 667 -18.62 -24.72 9.50
C THR A 667 -19.07 -25.60 8.34
N LEU A 668 -20.32 -26.09 8.38
CA LEU A 668 -20.92 -26.91 7.32
C LEU A 668 -21.06 -26.16 6.01
N VAL A 669 -21.56 -24.92 6.04
CA VAL A 669 -21.73 -24.11 4.84
C VAL A 669 -20.39 -23.77 4.20
N TRP A 670 -19.36 -23.44 4.98
CA TRP A 670 -18.02 -23.17 4.44
C TRP A 670 -17.39 -24.41 3.80
N LEU A 671 -17.54 -25.59 4.42
CA LEU A 671 -17.09 -26.86 3.83
C LEU A 671 -17.88 -27.23 2.57
N ALA A 672 -19.20 -27.03 2.56
CA ALA A 672 -20.04 -27.26 1.41
C ALA A 672 -19.66 -26.36 0.22
N LEU A 673 -19.43 -25.06 0.47
CA LEU A 673 -18.92 -24.13 -0.54
C LEU A 673 -17.53 -24.55 -1.05
N ALA A 674 -16.63 -24.96 -0.16
CA ALA A 674 -15.32 -25.47 -0.54
C ALA A 674 -15.43 -26.71 -1.45
N LEU A 675 -16.34 -27.63 -1.15
CA LEU A 675 -16.64 -28.82 -1.96
C LEU A 675 -17.26 -28.47 -3.32
N LEU A 676 -18.20 -27.54 -3.37
CA LEU A 676 -18.80 -27.05 -4.62
C LEU A 676 -17.73 -26.45 -5.55
N LEU A 677 -16.80 -25.67 -4.99
CA LEU A 677 -15.65 -25.12 -5.72
C LEU A 677 -14.63 -26.18 -6.13
N ALA A 678 -14.49 -27.27 -5.36
CA ALA A 678 -13.60 -28.40 -5.69
C ALA A 678 -14.16 -29.28 -6.83
N THR A 679 -15.48 -29.51 -6.84
CA THR A 679 -16.16 -30.43 -7.78
C THR A 679 -16.68 -29.75 -9.05
N GLY A 680 -16.98 -28.45 -9.01
CA GLY A 680 -17.53 -27.70 -10.13
C GLY A 680 -16.59 -27.64 -11.33
N ARG A 681 -16.99 -28.22 -12.49
CA ARG A 681 -16.16 -28.27 -13.72
C ARG A 681 -15.62 -26.91 -14.16
N ARG A 682 -16.44 -25.85 -14.04
CA ARG A 682 -16.08 -24.46 -14.41
C ARG A 682 -15.04 -23.84 -13.46
N TRP A 683 -15.02 -24.25 -12.20
CA TRP A 683 -14.25 -23.62 -11.13
C TRP A 683 -13.01 -24.42 -10.72
N ARG A 684 -12.98 -25.73 -11.01
CA ARG A 684 -11.94 -26.66 -10.53
C ARG A 684 -10.50 -26.21 -10.82
N THR A 685 -10.25 -25.58 -11.96
CA THR A 685 -8.92 -25.13 -12.43
C THR A 685 -8.69 -23.62 -12.27
N ARG A 686 -9.70 -22.86 -11.86
CA ARG A 686 -9.61 -21.40 -11.69
C ARG A 686 -8.75 -21.09 -10.45
N PRO A 687 -7.68 -20.28 -10.56
CA PRO A 687 -6.79 -19.98 -9.43
C PRO A 687 -7.55 -19.42 -8.22
N VAL A 688 -8.52 -18.53 -8.46
CA VAL A 688 -9.35 -17.92 -7.42
C VAL A 688 -10.17 -18.97 -6.68
N ALA A 689 -10.79 -19.92 -7.38
CA ALA A 689 -11.57 -20.97 -6.75
C ALA A 689 -10.69 -22.00 -6.01
N VAL A 690 -9.47 -22.27 -6.51
CA VAL A 690 -8.49 -23.12 -5.83
C VAL A 690 -8.06 -22.51 -4.49
N TRP A 691 -7.75 -21.21 -4.47
CA TRP A 691 -7.45 -20.51 -3.21
C TRP A 691 -8.69 -20.37 -2.34
N GLY A 692 -9.84 -19.99 -2.92
CA GLY A 692 -11.10 -19.82 -2.21
C GLY A 692 -11.52 -21.07 -1.45
N ARG A 693 -11.52 -22.25 -2.10
CA ARG A 693 -11.88 -23.51 -1.43
C ARG A 693 -10.90 -23.92 -0.34
N ARG A 694 -9.61 -23.61 -0.48
CA ARG A 694 -8.59 -23.87 0.55
C ARG A 694 -8.71 -22.93 1.75
N ILE A 695 -9.00 -21.65 1.50
CA ILE A 695 -9.26 -20.66 2.55
C ILE A 695 -10.52 -21.04 3.31
N LEU A 696 -11.63 -21.34 2.62
CA LEU A 696 -12.88 -21.77 3.24
C LEU A 696 -12.70 -23.05 4.08
N ALA A 697 -12.05 -24.08 3.52
CA ALA A 697 -11.75 -25.30 4.26
C ALA A 697 -10.81 -25.05 5.46
N GLY A 698 -9.84 -24.16 5.32
CA GLY A 698 -8.93 -23.76 6.40
C GLY A 698 -9.64 -22.98 7.53
N LEU A 699 -10.54 -22.06 7.18
CA LEU A 699 -11.36 -21.33 8.14
C LEU A 699 -12.33 -22.27 8.87
N ALA A 700 -12.98 -23.18 8.14
CA ALA A 700 -13.82 -24.20 8.75
C ALA A 700 -13.03 -25.14 9.69
N ALA A 701 -11.81 -25.53 9.31
CA ALA A 701 -10.93 -26.32 10.16
C ALA A 701 -10.51 -25.56 11.43
N LEU A 702 -10.14 -24.29 11.29
CA LEU A 702 -9.79 -23.43 12.43
C LEU A 702 -10.98 -23.24 13.37
N GLN A 703 -12.16 -23.00 12.83
CA GLN A 703 -13.41 -22.87 13.59
C GLN A 703 -13.78 -24.16 14.32
N ALA A 704 -13.64 -25.32 13.67
CA ALA A 704 -13.88 -26.60 14.32
C ALA A 704 -12.92 -26.84 15.50
N VAL A 705 -11.65 -26.47 15.37
CA VAL A 705 -10.67 -26.60 16.47
C VAL A 705 -10.95 -25.59 17.58
N ALA A 706 -11.05 -24.30 17.25
CA ALA A 706 -11.16 -23.25 18.25
C ALA A 706 -12.54 -23.24 18.91
N LEU A 707 -13.62 -23.30 18.13
CA LEU A 707 -14.96 -23.12 18.66
C LEU A 707 -15.62 -24.45 19.02
N HIS A 708 -15.53 -25.49 18.18
CA HIS A 708 -16.23 -26.76 18.51
C HIS A 708 -15.48 -27.57 19.58
N LEU A 709 -14.16 -27.72 19.46
CA LEU A 709 -13.40 -28.58 20.39
C LEU A 709 -13.03 -27.88 21.70
N VAL A 710 -12.83 -26.56 21.69
CA VAL A 710 -12.24 -25.82 22.82
C VAL A 710 -13.21 -24.84 23.50
N VAL A 711 -13.91 -23.98 22.76
CA VAL A 711 -14.75 -22.95 23.42
C VAL A 711 -16.14 -23.49 23.76
N LEU A 712 -16.89 -23.98 22.77
CA LEU A 712 -18.30 -24.37 22.88
C LEU A 712 -18.49 -25.88 23.02
N ASN A 713 -17.54 -26.57 23.66
CA ASN A 713 -17.63 -28.01 23.81
C ASN A 713 -18.73 -28.36 24.84
N PRO A 714 -19.68 -29.25 24.51
CA PRO A 714 -20.77 -29.67 25.40
C PRO A 714 -20.34 -30.22 26.76
N LEU A 715 -19.08 -30.64 26.90
CA LEU A 715 -18.53 -31.12 28.18
C LEU A 715 -18.47 -30.01 29.26
N TRP A 716 -18.41 -28.74 28.87
CA TRP A 716 -18.34 -27.61 29.80
C TRP A 716 -19.20 -26.41 29.39
N SER A 717 -19.88 -26.45 28.24
CA SER A 717 -20.74 -25.34 27.80
C SER A 717 -22.15 -25.37 28.38
N ASP A 718 -22.51 -26.40 29.15
CA ASP A 718 -23.86 -26.63 29.72
C ASP A 718 -25.02 -26.62 28.68
N GLU A 719 -24.70 -26.61 27.38
CA GLU A 719 -25.67 -26.51 26.29
C GLU A 719 -26.38 -27.86 26.06
N ALA A 720 -27.71 -27.83 25.98
CA ALA A 720 -28.48 -29.03 25.67
C ALA A 720 -28.30 -29.44 24.21
N VAL A 721 -27.84 -30.67 23.99
CA VAL A 721 -27.46 -31.18 22.68
C VAL A 721 -28.66 -31.78 21.90
N GLY A 722 -29.81 -31.91 22.56
CA GLY A 722 -31.05 -32.47 22.00
C GLY A 722 -31.38 -33.85 22.56
N ALA A 723 -32.63 -34.29 22.41
CA ALA A 723 -33.13 -35.53 23.00
C ALA A 723 -33.00 -36.78 22.11
N TRP A 724 -32.77 -36.58 20.81
CA TRP A 724 -32.72 -37.68 19.84
C TRP A 724 -31.32 -38.34 19.83
N PRO A 725 -31.23 -39.68 19.85
CA PRO A 725 -29.93 -40.36 19.76
C PRO A 725 -29.35 -40.17 18.35
N VAL A 726 -28.06 -39.84 18.24
CA VAL A 726 -27.31 -39.65 16.98
C VAL A 726 -27.78 -38.47 16.11
N ALA A 727 -29.08 -38.16 16.02
CA ALA A 727 -29.63 -37.04 15.27
C ALA A 727 -29.74 -35.78 16.15
N ASN A 728 -28.60 -35.28 16.61
CA ASN A 728 -28.51 -34.19 17.60
C ASN A 728 -27.48 -33.12 17.16
N THR A 729 -27.21 -32.13 18.02
CA THR A 729 -26.22 -31.08 17.71
C THR A 729 -24.78 -31.63 17.62
N LEU A 730 -24.46 -32.80 18.23
CA LEU A 730 -23.14 -33.43 18.08
C LEU A 730 -22.89 -33.85 16.64
N LEU A 731 -23.86 -34.51 16.01
CA LEU A 731 -23.75 -34.90 14.60
C LEU A 731 -23.59 -33.67 13.71
N LEU A 732 -24.26 -32.56 14.02
CA LEU A 732 -24.13 -31.30 13.29
C LEU A 732 -22.74 -30.66 13.47
N ALA A 733 -22.20 -30.69 14.69
CA ALA A 733 -20.96 -29.99 15.06
C ALA A 733 -19.69 -30.82 14.81
N TYR A 734 -19.73 -32.13 14.95
CA TYR A 734 -18.54 -32.99 14.88
C TYR A 734 -18.65 -33.99 13.72
N GLY A 735 -19.74 -34.75 13.64
CA GLY A 735 -19.90 -35.80 12.63
C GLY A 735 -19.96 -35.28 11.19
N LEU A 736 -20.90 -34.39 10.86
CA LEU A 736 -21.07 -33.85 9.51
C LEU A 736 -19.85 -33.03 9.04
N PRO A 737 -19.23 -32.14 9.85
CA PRO A 737 -18.01 -31.46 9.44
C PRO A 737 -16.86 -32.42 9.18
N ALA A 738 -16.76 -33.52 9.94
CA ALA A 738 -15.77 -34.54 9.67
C ALA A 738 -16.02 -35.28 8.35
N LEU A 739 -17.26 -35.67 8.06
CA LEU A 739 -17.62 -36.32 6.80
C LEU A 739 -17.36 -35.42 5.59
N LEU A 740 -17.77 -34.15 5.66
CA LEU A 740 -17.50 -33.17 4.61
C LEU A 740 -16.00 -32.88 4.46
N GLY A 741 -15.26 -32.83 5.57
CA GLY A 741 -13.80 -32.70 5.57
C GLY A 741 -13.12 -33.88 4.87
N LEU A 742 -13.53 -35.12 5.16
CA LEU A 742 -13.03 -36.32 4.46
C LEU A 742 -13.38 -36.32 2.98
N LEU A 743 -14.61 -35.91 2.62
CA LEU A 743 -15.02 -35.77 1.22
C LEU A 743 -14.20 -34.69 0.50
N PHE A 744 -13.87 -33.59 1.18
CA PHE A 744 -13.02 -32.55 0.63
C PHE A 744 -11.60 -33.08 0.35
N LEU A 745 -11.03 -33.88 1.27
CA LEU A 745 -9.74 -34.54 1.09
C LEU A 745 -9.74 -35.67 0.05
N TRP A 746 -10.93 -36.15 -0.34
CA TRP A 746 -11.08 -37.09 -1.43
C TRP A 746 -11.00 -36.41 -2.81
N VAL A 747 -11.53 -35.19 -2.92
CA VAL A 747 -11.56 -34.41 -4.16
C VAL A 747 -10.31 -33.51 -4.33
N GLU A 748 -9.76 -32.98 -3.23
CA GLU A 748 -8.66 -32.02 -3.27
C GLU A 748 -7.29 -32.71 -3.49
N PRO A 749 -6.52 -32.31 -4.52
CA PRO A 749 -5.16 -32.80 -4.71
C PRO A 749 -4.21 -32.11 -3.70
N LEU A 750 -3.96 -32.78 -2.57
CA LEU A 750 -2.96 -32.36 -1.57
C LEU A 750 -1.63 -33.10 -1.73
N PRO A 751 -0.48 -32.45 -1.42
CA PRO A 751 0.81 -33.12 -1.36
C PRO A 751 0.79 -34.34 -0.42
N ALA A 752 1.40 -35.45 -0.84
CA ALA A 752 1.41 -36.70 -0.07
C ALA A 752 1.92 -36.55 1.37
N ARG A 753 2.84 -35.61 1.61
CA ARG A 753 3.37 -35.30 2.95
C ARG A 753 2.37 -34.59 3.86
N LEU A 754 1.48 -33.76 3.32
CA LEU A 754 0.52 -32.96 4.11
C LEU A 754 -0.79 -33.72 4.34
N ARG A 755 -1.16 -34.62 3.43
CA ARG A 755 -2.41 -35.39 3.50
C ARG A 755 -2.66 -36.08 4.85
N PRO A 756 -1.71 -36.79 5.49
CA PRO A 756 -1.97 -37.44 6.78
C PRO A 756 -2.23 -36.44 7.91
N TRP A 757 -1.51 -35.31 7.93
CA TRP A 757 -1.68 -34.26 8.93
C TRP A 757 -3.03 -33.56 8.80
N VAL A 758 -3.49 -33.29 7.58
CA VAL A 758 -4.80 -32.67 7.35
C VAL A 758 -5.95 -33.66 7.61
N ALA A 759 -5.75 -34.95 7.32
CA ALA A 759 -6.72 -36.00 7.61
C ALA A 759 -6.93 -36.26 9.11
N LEU A 760 -5.98 -35.85 9.96
CA LEU A 760 -6.08 -36.01 11.41
C LEU A 760 -7.30 -35.28 11.98
N LEU A 761 -7.56 -34.05 11.55
CA LEU A 761 -8.64 -33.24 12.13
C LEU A 761 -10.04 -33.87 11.92
N PRO A 762 -10.46 -34.26 10.70
CA PRO A 762 -11.72 -34.99 10.53
C PRO A 762 -11.80 -36.29 11.35
N LEU A 763 -10.70 -37.02 11.52
CA LEU A 763 -10.69 -38.23 12.36
C LEU A 763 -10.87 -37.90 13.85
N VAL A 764 -10.22 -36.84 14.33
CA VAL A 764 -10.40 -36.34 15.70
C VAL A 764 -11.84 -35.90 15.92
N LEU A 765 -12.45 -35.20 14.96
CA LEU A 765 -13.86 -34.80 15.04
C LEU A 765 -14.79 -36.02 15.05
N LEU A 766 -14.54 -37.07 14.26
CA LEU A 766 -15.31 -38.33 14.34
C LEU A 766 -15.15 -39.02 15.69
N GLY A 767 -13.93 -39.06 16.22
CA GLY A 767 -13.65 -39.64 17.54
C GLY A 767 -14.34 -38.86 18.65
N MET A 768 -14.31 -37.53 18.59
CA MET A 768 -15.01 -36.66 19.53
C MET A 768 -16.52 -36.84 19.42
N ASN A 769 -17.07 -36.91 18.20
CA ASN A 769 -18.49 -37.19 18.00
C ASN A 769 -18.89 -38.51 18.70
N LEU A 770 -18.11 -39.57 18.48
CA LEU A 770 -18.38 -40.87 19.09
C LEU A 770 -18.30 -40.81 20.63
N ALA A 771 -17.29 -40.14 21.19
CA ALA A 771 -17.16 -40.00 22.64
C ALA A 771 -18.35 -39.24 23.24
N LEU A 772 -18.74 -38.12 22.64
CA LEU A 772 -19.86 -37.32 23.13
C LEU A 772 -21.21 -38.02 22.95
N GLU A 773 -21.40 -38.83 21.89
CA GLU A 773 -22.59 -39.66 21.72
C GLU A 773 -22.69 -40.78 22.77
N ILE A 774 -21.55 -41.40 23.12
CA ILE A 774 -21.51 -42.38 24.22
C ILE A 774 -21.94 -41.69 25.51
N ARG A 775 -21.37 -40.52 25.81
CA ARG A 775 -21.76 -39.74 27.00
C ARG A 775 -23.24 -39.33 26.98
N HIS A 776 -23.77 -38.91 25.83
CA HIS A 776 -25.19 -38.58 25.64
C HIS A 776 -26.11 -39.77 25.91
N ALA A 777 -25.71 -40.98 25.51
CA ALA A 777 -26.47 -42.18 25.78
C ALA A 777 -26.59 -42.52 27.29
N PHE A 778 -25.63 -42.11 28.12
CA PHE A 778 -25.63 -42.35 29.57
C PHE A 778 -26.15 -41.16 30.39
N GLN A 779 -25.78 -39.93 30.02
CA GLN A 779 -26.07 -38.70 30.78
C GLN A 779 -27.30 -37.93 30.25
N GLY A 780 -27.78 -38.26 29.05
CA GLY A 780 -28.90 -37.58 28.41
C GLY A 780 -28.51 -36.27 27.69
N PRO A 781 -29.45 -35.33 27.51
CA PRO A 781 -29.26 -34.15 26.64
C PRO A 781 -28.20 -33.14 27.08
N VAL A 782 -27.80 -33.11 28.36
CA VAL A 782 -26.82 -32.17 28.92
C VAL A 782 -25.60 -32.96 29.39
N LEU A 783 -24.42 -32.63 28.87
CA LEU A 783 -23.22 -33.48 28.99
C LEU A 783 -22.19 -32.98 30.04
N SER A 784 -22.48 -31.91 30.75
CA SER A 784 -21.56 -31.27 31.71
C SER A 784 -21.55 -31.91 33.11
N GLY A 785 -22.21 -33.05 33.29
CA GLY A 785 -22.31 -33.73 34.58
C GLY A 785 -20.94 -34.14 35.16
N PRO A 786 -20.70 -33.94 36.47
CA PRO A 786 -19.43 -34.31 37.12
C PRO A 786 -19.28 -35.82 37.34
N GLU A 787 -20.38 -36.57 37.28
CA GLU A 787 -20.38 -38.02 37.52
C GLU A 787 -20.00 -38.79 36.25
N LEU A 788 -19.13 -39.78 36.41
CA LEU A 788 -18.69 -40.72 35.36
C LEU A 788 -19.00 -42.14 35.86
N PRO A 789 -20.19 -42.69 35.53
CA PRO A 789 -20.53 -44.07 35.89
C PRO A 789 -19.56 -45.07 35.25
N ASP A 790 -19.26 -46.17 35.94
CA ASP A 790 -18.36 -47.22 35.42
C ASP A 790 -18.84 -47.79 34.07
N ALA A 791 -20.16 -47.89 33.90
CA ALA A 791 -20.78 -48.30 32.64
C ALA A 791 -20.48 -47.34 31.47
N GLU A 792 -20.44 -46.04 31.73
CA GLU A 792 -20.01 -45.03 30.75
C GLU A 792 -18.52 -45.19 30.44
N TRP A 793 -17.70 -45.39 31.47
CA TRP A 793 -16.26 -45.56 31.33
C TRP A 793 -15.88 -46.76 30.44
N TYR A 794 -16.53 -47.91 30.62
CA TYR A 794 -16.38 -49.08 29.76
C TYR A 794 -17.02 -48.87 28.38
N GLY A 795 -18.10 -48.09 28.30
CA GLY A 795 -18.77 -47.71 27.06
C GLY A 795 -17.83 -47.06 26.05
N TYR A 796 -16.90 -46.21 26.51
CA TYR A 796 -15.86 -45.62 25.65
C TYR A 796 -14.98 -46.71 24.99
N SER A 797 -14.50 -47.69 25.77
CA SER A 797 -13.65 -48.76 25.24
C SER A 797 -14.38 -49.60 24.19
N ALA A 798 -15.64 -49.99 24.47
CA ALA A 798 -16.46 -50.76 23.55
C ALA A 798 -16.76 -49.98 22.26
N GLY A 799 -17.19 -48.72 22.38
CA GLY A 799 -17.55 -47.87 21.25
C GLY A 799 -16.36 -47.61 20.32
N PHE A 800 -15.20 -47.23 20.87
CA PHE A 800 -13.99 -47.00 20.07
C PHE A 800 -13.45 -48.29 19.44
N LEU A 801 -13.58 -49.46 20.09
CA LEU A 801 -13.21 -50.75 19.48
C LEU A 801 -14.08 -51.05 18.26
N VAL A 802 -15.40 -50.91 18.38
CA VAL A 802 -16.34 -51.11 17.27
C VAL A 802 -16.02 -50.16 16.12
N ALA A 803 -15.79 -48.88 16.40
CA ALA A 803 -15.39 -47.90 15.40
C ALA A 803 -14.07 -48.29 14.70
N ALA A 804 -13.08 -48.76 15.45
CA ALA A 804 -11.79 -49.16 14.88
C ALA A 804 -11.91 -50.41 13.98
N VAL A 805 -12.74 -51.39 14.37
CA VAL A 805 -13.05 -52.57 13.55
C VAL A 805 -13.77 -52.16 12.26
N LEU A 806 -14.77 -51.29 12.34
CA LEU A 806 -15.48 -50.77 11.17
C LEU A 806 -14.54 -50.00 10.22
N MET A 807 -13.65 -49.16 10.77
CA MET A 807 -12.60 -48.48 10.00
C MET A 807 -11.65 -49.46 9.32
N LEU A 808 -11.26 -50.55 10.00
CA LEU A 808 -10.38 -51.58 9.43
C LEU A 808 -11.08 -52.34 8.28
N VAL A 809 -12.35 -52.72 8.46
CA VAL A 809 -13.16 -53.37 7.42
C VAL A 809 -13.31 -52.45 6.20
N ALA A 810 -13.60 -51.17 6.41
CA ALA A 810 -13.68 -50.19 5.33
C ALA A 810 -12.32 -50.00 4.63
N ALA A 811 -11.22 -49.94 5.39
CA ALA A 811 -9.87 -49.82 4.84
C ALA A 811 -9.50 -51.02 3.94
N LEU A 812 -9.89 -52.24 4.33
CA LEU A 812 -9.68 -53.46 3.55
C LEU A 812 -10.58 -53.50 2.31
N ARG A 813 -11.87 -53.15 2.44
CA ARG A 813 -12.84 -53.15 1.33
C ARG A 813 -12.51 -52.14 0.24
N TYR A 814 -12.08 -50.93 0.62
CA TYR A 814 -11.77 -49.84 -0.32
C TYR A 814 -10.27 -49.68 -0.63
N ARG A 815 -9.42 -50.60 -0.15
CA ARG A 815 -7.96 -50.58 -0.34
C ARG A 815 -7.28 -49.26 0.07
N LEU A 816 -7.78 -48.63 1.14
CA LEU A 816 -7.26 -47.35 1.64
C LEU A 816 -6.10 -47.58 2.62
N GLY A 817 -4.87 -47.56 2.10
CA GLY A 817 -3.66 -47.87 2.88
C GLY A 817 -3.47 -47.02 4.13
N TRP A 818 -3.76 -45.72 4.08
CA TRP A 818 -3.63 -44.82 5.25
C TRP A 818 -4.68 -45.10 6.33
N LEU A 819 -5.93 -45.42 5.94
CA LEU A 819 -7.04 -45.72 6.85
C LEU A 819 -6.78 -47.00 7.65
N ARG A 820 -6.07 -47.97 7.04
CA ARG A 820 -5.62 -49.19 7.71
C ARG A 820 -4.70 -48.90 8.89
N HIS A 821 -3.72 -48.01 8.71
CA HIS A 821 -2.79 -47.64 9.78
C HIS A 821 -3.50 -46.87 10.90
N ALA A 822 -4.43 -45.97 10.55
CA ALA A 822 -5.26 -45.27 11.52
C ALA A 822 -6.14 -46.23 12.34
N ALA A 823 -6.77 -47.21 11.70
CA ALA A 823 -7.56 -48.24 12.37
C ALA A 823 -6.71 -49.11 13.30
N MET A 824 -5.51 -49.55 12.86
CA MET A 824 -4.59 -50.30 13.71
C MET A 824 -4.10 -49.49 14.92
N ALA A 825 -3.78 -48.21 14.73
CA ALA A 825 -3.38 -47.33 15.82
C ALA A 825 -4.51 -47.12 16.83
N LEU A 826 -5.76 -46.98 16.36
CA LEU A 826 -6.93 -46.85 17.24
C LEU A 826 -7.22 -48.15 18.00
N ILE A 827 -7.13 -49.32 17.37
CA ILE A 827 -7.23 -50.63 18.06
C ILE A 827 -6.17 -50.71 19.16
N LEU A 828 -4.93 -50.32 18.86
CA LEU A 828 -3.84 -50.35 19.84
C LEU A 828 -4.11 -49.41 21.02
N ALA A 829 -4.62 -48.20 20.75
CA ALA A 829 -4.96 -47.23 21.78
C ALA A 829 -6.10 -47.73 22.68
N VAL A 830 -7.12 -48.36 22.10
CA VAL A 830 -8.24 -48.96 22.86
C VAL A 830 -7.75 -50.13 23.70
N VAL A 831 -6.95 -51.03 23.14
CA VAL A 831 -6.33 -52.13 23.90
C VAL A 831 -5.48 -51.57 25.03
N ALA A 832 -4.64 -50.56 24.78
CA ALA A 832 -3.86 -49.93 25.83
C ALA A 832 -4.75 -49.31 26.92
N LYS A 833 -5.85 -48.63 26.57
CA LYS A 833 -6.80 -48.03 27.55
C LYS A 833 -7.49 -49.10 28.39
N VAL A 834 -7.96 -50.18 27.78
CA VAL A 834 -8.58 -51.32 28.48
C VAL A 834 -7.59 -51.94 29.47
N PHE A 835 -6.33 -52.10 29.09
CA PHE A 835 -5.32 -52.70 29.96
C PHE A 835 -4.80 -51.75 31.05
N LEU A 836 -4.65 -50.45 30.75
CA LEU A 836 -4.08 -49.46 31.67
C LEU A 836 -5.11 -48.89 32.66
N SER A 837 -6.34 -48.70 32.21
CA SER A 837 -7.41 -48.07 33.00
C SER A 837 -8.45 -49.08 33.45
N ASP A 838 -9.01 -49.86 32.52
CA ASP A 838 -10.14 -50.74 32.83
C ASP A 838 -9.72 -51.97 33.66
N MET A 839 -8.44 -52.34 33.63
CA MET A 839 -7.84 -53.38 34.50
C MET A 839 -7.13 -52.84 35.74
N ALA A 840 -7.12 -51.52 35.97
CA ALA A 840 -6.47 -50.93 37.15
C ALA A 840 -7.20 -51.26 38.47
N GLU A 841 -8.47 -51.63 38.42
CA GLU A 841 -9.26 -52.06 39.59
C GLU A 841 -8.99 -53.53 40.02
N LEU A 842 -8.27 -54.30 39.20
CA LEU A 842 -7.89 -55.67 39.56
C LEU A 842 -6.68 -55.67 40.50
N GLY A 843 -6.83 -56.30 41.67
CA GLY A 843 -5.78 -56.39 42.69
C GLY A 843 -4.61 -57.32 42.34
N GLY A 844 -3.40 -56.91 42.75
CA GLY A 844 -2.22 -57.76 42.92
C GLY A 844 -1.68 -58.46 41.67
N LEU A 845 -1.73 -59.80 41.66
CA LEU A 845 -1.04 -60.67 40.68
C LEU A 845 -1.52 -60.48 39.24
N TYR A 846 -2.81 -60.17 39.05
CA TYR A 846 -3.42 -59.97 37.73
C TYR A 846 -2.93 -58.69 37.04
N ARG A 847 -2.54 -57.66 37.81
CA ARG A 847 -1.99 -56.41 37.26
C ARG A 847 -0.61 -56.64 36.62
N VAL A 848 0.24 -57.44 37.24
CA VAL A 848 1.58 -57.79 36.74
C VAL A 848 1.49 -58.71 35.51
N ALA A 849 0.57 -59.70 35.52
CA ALA A 849 0.31 -60.56 34.37
C ALA A 849 -0.26 -59.79 33.17
N SER A 850 -1.12 -58.80 33.40
CA SER A 850 -1.68 -57.93 32.36
C SER A 850 -0.64 -57.00 31.72
N PHE A 851 0.30 -56.46 32.50
CA PHE A 851 1.43 -55.69 31.96
C PHE A 851 2.40 -56.56 31.13
N LEU A 852 2.64 -57.80 31.55
CA LEU A 852 3.45 -58.76 30.79
C LEU A 852 2.75 -59.18 29.48
N GLY A 853 1.43 -59.40 29.52
CA GLY A 853 0.61 -59.69 28.35
C GLY A 853 0.51 -58.53 27.35
N LEU A 854 0.44 -57.29 27.85
CA LEU A 854 0.51 -56.08 27.01
C LEU A 854 1.88 -56.00 26.31
N GLY A 855 2.98 -56.23 27.04
CA GLY A 855 4.33 -56.27 26.46
C GLY A 855 4.48 -57.32 25.36
N LEU A 856 3.98 -58.54 25.58
CA LEU A 856 4.03 -59.63 24.60
C LEU A 856 3.11 -59.39 23.38
N SER A 857 1.92 -58.82 23.58
CA SER A 857 0.99 -58.50 22.48
C SER A 857 1.50 -57.37 21.58
N LEU A 858 2.13 -56.32 22.15
CA LEU A 858 2.79 -55.25 21.41
C LEU A 858 3.96 -55.77 20.55
N ILE A 859 4.75 -56.69 21.11
CA ILE A 859 5.83 -57.38 20.39
C ILE A 859 5.25 -58.26 19.26
N GLY A 860 4.16 -58.98 19.52
CA GLY A 860 3.48 -59.83 18.53
C GLY A 860 2.86 -59.04 17.37
N VAL A 861 2.21 -57.91 17.65
CA VAL A 861 1.63 -57.03 16.63
C VAL A 861 2.74 -56.37 15.80
N GLY A 862 3.84 -55.94 16.42
CA GLY A 862 5.02 -55.41 15.73
C GLY A 862 5.70 -56.45 14.83
N TYR A 863 5.75 -57.71 15.26
CA TYR A 863 6.26 -58.84 14.49
C TYR A 863 5.37 -59.18 13.29
N LEU A 864 4.05 -59.26 13.47
CA LEU A 864 3.08 -59.53 12.41
C LEU A 864 3.05 -58.41 11.36
N TYR A 865 3.16 -57.15 11.80
CA TYR A 865 3.23 -55.98 10.93
C TYR A 865 4.48 -55.99 10.03
N ARG A 866 5.66 -56.36 10.57
CA ARG A 866 6.88 -56.53 9.76
C ARG A 866 6.77 -57.69 8.77
N ARG A 867 6.17 -58.81 9.18
CA ARG A 867 6.02 -60.00 8.33
C ARG A 867 5.09 -59.78 7.14
N LEU A 868 4.07 -58.92 7.29
CA LEU A 868 3.15 -58.54 6.21
C LEU A 868 3.71 -57.49 5.24
N GLN A 869 4.84 -56.84 5.56
CA GLN A 869 5.53 -55.87 4.68
C GLN A 869 6.73 -56.46 3.93
N GLY A 870 7.30 -57.57 4.40
CA GLY A 870 8.47 -58.20 3.80
C GLY A 870 8.11 -59.15 2.64
N THR A 871 7.74 -58.62 1.49
CA THR A 871 7.83 -59.31 0.18
C THR A 871 7.73 -58.28 -0.95
N ALA A 872 8.81 -57.52 -1.17
CA ALA A 872 9.06 -56.83 -2.42
C ALA A 872 10.56 -56.97 -2.74
N PRO A 873 10.94 -57.63 -3.85
CA PRO A 873 12.34 -57.88 -4.17
C PRO A 873 13.01 -56.58 -4.60
N GLN A 874 14.12 -56.22 -3.93
CA GLN A 874 15.00 -55.15 -4.36
C GLN A 874 15.78 -55.63 -5.59
N GLY A 875 15.46 -55.06 -6.75
CA GLY A 875 16.25 -55.22 -7.97
C GLY A 875 17.65 -54.65 -7.76
N GLY A 876 18.66 -55.45 -8.10
CA GLY A 876 20.07 -55.15 -7.92
C GLY A 876 20.56 -53.99 -8.79
N GLN A 877 21.46 -53.20 -8.20
CA GLN A 877 22.33 -52.30 -8.94
C GLN A 877 23.51 -53.13 -9.47
N THR A 878 23.53 -53.38 -10.77
CA THR A 878 24.75 -53.73 -11.49
C THR A 878 25.58 -52.47 -11.68
N VAL A 879 26.81 -52.51 -11.19
CA VAL A 879 27.90 -51.58 -11.47
C VAL A 879 28.37 -51.79 -12.91
N ALA A 880 28.30 -50.74 -13.73
CA ALA A 880 29.22 -50.38 -14.81
C ALA A 880 28.80 -49.01 -15.39
#